data_AF-A0A6G8ATX8-F1
#
_entry.id   AF-A0A6G8ATX8-F1
#
_cell.length_a   1.000
_cell.length_b   1.000
_cell.length_c   1.000
_cell.angle_alpha   90.00
_cell.angle_beta   90.00
_cell.angle_gamma   90.00
#
_symmetry.space_group_name_H-M   'P 1'
#
loop_
_entity.id
_entity.type
_entity.pdbx_description
1 polymer ?
#
loop_
_entity_poly.entity_id
_entity_poly.type
_entity_poly.pdbx_seq_one_letter_code
_entity_poly.pdbx_strand_id
1 'polypeptide(L)'
;MKSKSSLFIALSLLCPLTLSATHAIAEEAATSSSSNGVQITEATKESKESEKKEAGDKKNIPVQMLGVNDFHGALNTTGTAYLENGKFTNVGKASVLAAYLDQAQNDFKTKTESTYTERVQAGDLVGASPANSALLRDEPTMRVFNEMNFTIGTLGNHEFDKGLGEYVRILKGEQPTREAMGSISDDLWQAINGYPREKSTQQIAIANITNKTAGPQGEVGGKPYDLPPYIVKTYGEGTEAVKVGYIGVVTKEFPNLVLAEHTKDFNVIDEGEAVAKYTKELREEQGVNAVVVVSHVAATSKDDIVQGEVVDMMKTVDQLDPENGVDVVFAGHNHQYTNGLIKREGKKDVRVVQSTSQGKAYIDLQGELDPTTKGFKETPKAEIIPTDGSKITPDGKVQEIVDEASEIIKPVTNASIAKADLNKVSVVDGKPMITRNTNEHDESELGNLITDGQLYMANNSDLKDAKGNPVKADFAMTNSGGIRADLLLDKEGNITWGAAQTVQPFGNILQVVDMTGKDIKEALNQQYNNGKTGYTLQVSGLKYDYSGTAKTGDGSFKVENVRSDIDGMLLSDEKHYNVIINDFLFGGGDGFKAFTNGELVTAMDTDTNTFVNYFEAKTAKKELIEAPKVDRKSKYVMSADELKEVTKVNPIKKGDTVITGVSAPDAFVAFGKVDNTIIGRGQADKDGKFEVQLTEKVSEKTVNFHVALGQTRLEGPIFVELPQGPYIEYGKYVKVVKKNYSLWSNFDWQERNKSNNVLNEVFTARGKYNHENGATYLSLYDNKGKWQGYINENATELVKDPQGPYVRDGRYVTINRTGYSTWSNFDWQERNTTDKLVGQTYQAKGHYKHANGATYLSLYDGNGKWHGYVNKNAVKFADGPQGAYITDGSYVTISKDNYDVWSNFNWKRRNTSKKLMNQTFQAKGRYQHINGATYYSLYNNKGEWQGYINANAVKVGDGAQGAYINYGKKVTIAKKGYSTWANFGWKEMNRTDKMMGETFTARGQYNHYNGSTYYSLFDADGKWHGYVNKNAVK
;
A
#
# COMPACT_ATOMS: atom_id res chain seq x y z
N MET A 1 3.01 31.11 6.96
CA MET A 1 3.57 32.09 7.92
C MET A 1 3.89 33.41 7.22
N LYS A 2 3.08 34.46 7.41
CA LYS A 2 3.44 35.86 7.77
C LYS A 2 2.18 36.76 7.77
N SER A 3 2.08 37.58 8.83
CA SER A 3 1.25 38.79 9.13
C SER A 3 -0.28 38.72 8.98
N LYS A 4 -1.08 38.82 10.04
CA LYS A 4 -1.45 40.00 10.89
C LYS A 4 -2.39 41.02 10.21
N SER A 5 -3.60 41.19 10.77
CA SER A 5 -4.27 42.46 11.20
C SER A 5 -5.63 42.11 11.85
N SER A 6 -5.79 42.15 13.18
CA SER A 6 -6.35 43.25 14.04
C SER A 6 -7.85 43.52 13.75
N LEU A 7 -8.85 43.05 14.52
CA LEU A 7 -9.33 43.35 15.90
C LEU A 7 -9.95 44.77 16.10
N PHE A 8 -11.25 44.83 16.44
CA PHE A 8 -11.98 45.73 17.41
C PHE A 8 -13.51 45.47 17.24
N ILE A 9 -14.22 44.72 18.11
CA ILE A 9 -14.88 45.01 19.42
C ILE A 9 -16.02 46.05 19.40
N ALA A 10 -17.26 45.60 19.69
CA ALA A 10 -18.22 46.09 20.71
C ALA A 10 -19.53 45.25 20.62
N LEU A 11 -19.91 44.38 21.59
CA LEU A 11 -20.76 44.61 22.80
C LEU A 11 -22.01 45.49 22.53
N SER A 12 -23.24 45.22 22.96
CA SER A 12 -23.83 44.30 23.97
C SER A 12 -25.37 44.50 24.01
N LEU A 13 -26.12 43.44 24.36
CA LEU A 13 -27.36 43.36 25.17
C LEU A 13 -28.49 44.42 25.05
N LEU A 14 -29.77 44.01 24.96
CA LEU A 14 -30.71 43.90 26.11
C LEU A 14 -32.15 43.47 25.72
N CYS A 15 -32.86 43.02 26.78
CA CYS A 15 -34.15 42.33 26.95
C CYS A 15 -35.44 43.17 26.67
N PRO A 16 -36.66 42.59 26.88
CA PRO A 16 -37.92 42.89 26.18
C PRO A 16 -38.92 43.76 26.99
N LEU A 17 -40.09 44.08 26.41
CA LEU A 17 -41.31 44.38 27.15
C LEU A 17 -42.59 44.29 26.28
N THR A 18 -43.60 43.67 26.87
CA THR A 18 -45.01 43.58 26.48
C THR A 18 -45.75 44.91 26.60
N LEU A 19 -46.76 45.16 25.75
CA LEU A 19 -47.95 45.92 26.16
C LEU A 19 -49.17 45.61 25.27
N SER A 20 -50.27 45.22 25.90
CA SER A 20 -51.63 45.17 25.40
C SER A 20 -52.37 46.49 25.67
N ALA A 21 -53.27 46.92 24.77
CA ALA A 21 -54.61 47.49 25.11
C ALA A 21 -55.39 47.95 23.86
N THR A 22 -56.46 47.20 23.55
CA THR A 22 -57.86 47.60 23.22
C THR A 22 -58.20 48.98 22.63
N HIS A 23 -59.11 49.00 21.64
CA HIS A 23 -60.38 49.75 21.64
C HIS A 23 -61.42 49.08 20.71
N ALA A 24 -62.69 49.23 21.06
CA ALA A 24 -63.84 48.41 20.64
C ALA A 24 -64.87 49.19 19.76
N ILE A 25 -65.96 48.47 19.42
CA ILE A 25 -67.31 48.92 18.96
C ILE A 25 -67.42 49.08 17.40
N ALA A 26 -68.42 48.57 16.67
CA ALA A 26 -69.82 48.18 17.00
C ALA A 26 -70.35 47.02 16.11
N GLU A 27 -71.36 46.33 16.64
CA GLU A 27 -72.31 45.43 15.98
C GLU A 27 -73.26 46.17 15.02
N GLU A 28 -73.79 45.48 14.01
CA GLU A 28 -75.25 45.26 13.90
C GLU A 28 -75.56 44.13 12.92
N ALA A 29 -76.47 43.24 13.34
CA ALA A 29 -77.03 42.16 12.57
C ALA A 29 -78.52 42.43 12.30
N ALA A 30 -79.06 41.74 11.27
CA ALA A 30 -80.35 41.06 11.26
C ALA A 30 -81.30 41.38 10.07
N THR A 31 -81.66 40.31 9.34
CA THR A 31 -83.04 39.91 8.91
C THR A 31 -83.80 40.81 7.92
N SER A 32 -84.69 40.39 7.00
CA SER A 32 -85.33 39.12 6.58
C SER A 32 -86.27 39.41 5.38
N SER A 33 -86.95 38.38 4.84
CA SER A 33 -88.17 38.37 3.98
C SER A 33 -87.94 38.58 2.47
N SER A 34 -88.16 37.62 1.56
CA SER A 34 -89.35 36.87 1.09
C SER A 34 -90.25 37.62 0.10
N SER A 35 -90.38 37.14 -1.15
CA SER A 35 -91.67 36.70 -1.76
C SER A 35 -91.62 36.56 -3.30
N ASN A 36 -92.09 35.39 -3.75
CA ASN A 36 -93.00 35.05 -4.87
C ASN A 36 -92.98 35.78 -6.22
N GLY A 37 -93.06 34.98 -7.29
CA GLY A 37 -93.71 35.37 -8.56
C GLY A 37 -93.48 34.36 -9.69
N VAL A 38 -94.48 33.52 -9.97
CA VAL A 38 -94.53 32.48 -11.03
C VAL A 38 -95.38 32.98 -12.23
N GLN A 39 -95.20 32.34 -13.39
CA GLN A 39 -96.14 32.17 -14.55
C GLN A 39 -95.82 32.95 -15.84
N ILE A 40 -96.04 32.47 -17.08
CA ILE A 40 -96.18 31.18 -17.81
C ILE A 40 -96.55 31.57 -19.29
N THR A 41 -96.21 30.73 -20.31
CA THR A 41 -96.75 30.61 -21.72
C THR A 41 -96.57 31.78 -22.72
N GLU A 42 -96.44 31.63 -24.06
CA GLU A 42 -96.46 30.53 -25.04
C GLU A 42 -95.93 31.04 -26.43
N ALA A 43 -95.38 30.11 -27.23
CA ALA A 43 -95.41 29.92 -28.71
C ALA A 43 -95.90 31.06 -29.66
N THR A 44 -95.43 31.32 -30.90
CA THR A 44 -94.62 30.63 -31.93
C THR A 44 -94.42 31.56 -33.15
N LYS A 45 -93.25 31.46 -33.82
CA LYS A 45 -92.92 31.55 -35.29
C LYS A 45 -93.47 32.71 -36.15
N GLU A 46 -92.76 33.32 -37.12
CA GLU A 46 -91.56 32.99 -37.90
C GLU A 46 -91.14 34.26 -38.69
N SER A 47 -89.84 34.58 -38.81
CA SER A 47 -89.13 34.74 -40.11
C SER A 47 -87.78 35.47 -39.97
N LYS A 48 -86.74 34.65 -40.15
CA LYS A 48 -85.39 34.89 -40.68
C LYS A 48 -84.89 36.34 -40.78
N GLU A 49 -83.93 36.66 -39.92
CA GLU A 49 -82.73 37.39 -40.32
C GLU A 49 -81.52 36.82 -39.59
N SER A 50 -80.38 36.86 -40.27
CA SER A 50 -79.13 36.16 -39.98
C SER A 50 -78.50 36.55 -38.64
N GLU A 51 -78.30 35.57 -37.76
CA GLU A 51 -77.36 35.69 -36.64
C GLU A 51 -76.35 34.55 -36.66
N LYS A 52 -75.07 34.93 -36.65
CA LYS A 52 -73.96 34.08 -36.22
C LYS A 52 -74.34 33.47 -34.87
N LYS A 53 -74.55 32.16 -34.81
CA LYS A 53 -74.43 31.47 -33.53
C LYS A 53 -72.97 31.53 -33.12
N GLU A 54 -72.69 32.34 -32.11
CA GLU A 54 -71.58 32.10 -31.20
C GLU A 54 -71.57 30.62 -30.82
N ALA A 55 -70.48 29.93 -31.15
CA ALA A 55 -70.16 28.67 -30.50
C ALA A 55 -69.94 29.02 -29.04
N GLY A 56 -70.88 28.67 -28.15
CA GLY A 56 -70.67 28.79 -26.73
C GLY A 56 -69.41 28.04 -26.34
N ASP A 57 -68.49 28.71 -25.64
CA ASP A 57 -67.30 28.09 -25.07
C ASP A 57 -67.73 26.88 -24.24
N LYS A 58 -67.36 25.68 -24.69
CA LYS A 58 -67.59 24.45 -23.92
C LYS A 58 -66.79 24.57 -22.62
N LYS A 59 -67.43 24.33 -21.48
CA LYS A 59 -66.76 24.39 -20.17
C LYS A 59 -65.72 23.27 -20.08
N ASN A 60 -64.49 23.61 -19.71
CA ASN A 60 -63.46 22.62 -19.43
C ASN A 60 -63.86 21.69 -18.29
N ILE A 61 -63.35 20.46 -18.30
CA ILE A 61 -63.65 19.43 -17.31
C ILE A 61 -62.47 19.35 -16.32
N PRO A 62 -62.63 19.80 -15.07
CA PRO A 62 -61.60 19.64 -14.05
C PRO A 62 -61.42 18.16 -13.71
N VAL A 63 -60.17 17.68 -13.65
CA VAL A 63 -59.83 16.31 -13.27
C VAL A 63 -58.71 16.30 -12.24
N GLN A 64 -58.76 15.31 -11.34
CA GLN A 64 -57.73 15.04 -10.35
C GLN A 64 -57.23 13.60 -10.49
N MET A 65 -55.93 13.41 -10.26
CA MET A 65 -55.30 12.11 -10.16
C MET A 65 -54.49 12.09 -8.88
N LEU A 66 -54.90 11.22 -7.95
CA LEU A 66 -54.19 10.99 -6.70
C LEU A 66 -53.30 9.77 -6.87
N GLY A 67 -52.00 9.91 -6.62
CA GLY A 67 -51.02 8.90 -7.00
C GLY A 67 -50.15 8.39 -5.86
N VAL A 68 -49.73 7.13 -5.98
CA VAL A 68 -48.63 6.56 -5.19
C VAL A 68 -47.74 5.67 -6.07
N ASN A 69 -46.55 5.39 -5.59
CA ASN A 69 -45.57 4.49 -6.21
C ASN A 69 -44.79 3.78 -5.10
N ASP A 70 -44.25 2.59 -5.38
CA ASP A 70 -43.33 1.87 -4.48
C ASP A 70 -43.91 1.67 -3.08
N PHE A 71 -45.18 1.26 -2.99
CA PHE A 71 -45.86 1.05 -1.72
C PHE A 71 -45.26 -0.12 -0.94
N HIS A 72 -44.78 -1.18 -1.63
CA HIS A 72 -44.13 -2.36 -1.03
C HIS A 72 -44.86 -2.91 0.19
N GLY A 73 -46.19 -3.06 0.10
CA GLY A 73 -47.02 -3.52 1.20
C GLY A 73 -46.79 -2.82 2.55
N ALA A 74 -46.44 -1.53 2.54
CA ALA A 74 -46.08 -0.74 3.72
C ALA A 74 -47.29 -0.36 4.60
N LEU A 75 -48.04 -1.36 5.05
CA LEU A 75 -49.32 -1.23 5.76
C LEU A 75 -49.24 -0.31 6.98
N ASN A 76 -48.24 -0.52 7.85
CA ASN A 76 -48.05 0.21 9.10
C ASN A 76 -46.67 0.88 9.20
N THR A 77 -45.90 0.91 8.10
CA THR A 77 -44.56 1.48 8.08
C THR A 77 -44.61 2.99 8.28
N THR A 78 -43.77 3.49 9.17
CA THR A 78 -43.45 4.93 9.24
C THR A 78 -41.98 5.15 8.95
N GLY A 79 -41.64 6.33 8.46
CA GLY A 79 -40.26 6.68 8.17
C GLY A 79 -40.06 8.16 7.92
N THR A 80 -38.98 8.45 7.20
CA THR A 80 -38.66 9.80 6.75
C THR A 80 -38.96 9.94 5.26
N ALA A 81 -39.63 11.01 4.86
CA ALA A 81 -39.72 11.46 3.47
C ALA A 81 -38.83 12.70 3.27
N TYR A 82 -38.10 12.73 2.16
CA TYR A 82 -37.33 13.89 1.71
C TYR A 82 -38.06 14.49 0.52
N LEU A 83 -38.67 15.66 0.72
CA LEU A 83 -39.40 16.40 -0.29
C LEU A 83 -38.67 17.72 -0.59
N GLU A 84 -39.12 18.45 -1.61
CA GLU A 84 -38.52 19.74 -2.00
C GLU A 84 -38.45 20.76 -0.85
N ASN A 85 -39.46 20.77 0.01
CA ASN A 85 -39.56 21.67 1.17
C ASN A 85 -38.89 21.13 2.45
N GLY A 86 -38.21 19.97 2.39
CA GLY A 86 -37.35 19.47 3.47
C GLY A 86 -37.63 18.04 3.92
N LYS A 87 -37.14 17.72 5.12
CA LYS A 87 -37.23 16.39 5.76
C LYS A 87 -38.49 16.30 6.61
N PHE A 88 -39.32 15.29 6.37
CA PHE A 88 -40.50 14.96 7.17
C PHE A 88 -40.30 13.62 7.85
N THR A 89 -40.42 13.55 9.18
CA THR A 89 -40.22 12.32 9.96
C THR A 89 -41.55 11.76 10.45
N ASN A 90 -41.58 10.45 10.72
CA ASN A 90 -42.76 9.73 11.21
C ASN A 90 -43.99 9.84 10.29
N VAL A 91 -43.76 9.90 8.99
CA VAL A 91 -44.79 9.88 7.93
C VAL A 91 -44.99 8.45 7.42
N GLY A 92 -46.14 8.15 6.82
CA GLY A 92 -46.50 6.83 6.30
C GLY A 92 -47.79 6.28 6.92
N LYS A 93 -47.92 4.95 6.93
CA LYS A 93 -49.11 4.15 7.25
C LYS A 93 -50.23 4.25 6.22
N ALA A 94 -50.77 3.09 5.85
CA ALA A 94 -51.90 2.98 4.93
C ALA A 94 -53.14 3.74 5.40
N SER A 95 -53.48 3.66 6.69
CA SER A 95 -54.67 4.31 7.25
C SER A 95 -54.57 5.84 7.22
N VAL A 96 -53.36 6.39 7.40
CA VAL A 96 -53.11 7.83 7.29
C VAL A 96 -53.16 8.26 5.83
N LEU A 97 -52.50 7.51 4.93
CA LEU A 97 -52.56 7.73 3.49
C LEU A 97 -54.01 7.76 2.98
N ALA A 98 -54.82 6.78 3.36
CA ALA A 98 -56.24 6.70 3.00
C ALA A 98 -57.01 7.98 3.37
N ALA A 99 -56.84 8.45 4.61
CA ALA A 99 -57.49 9.67 5.10
C ALA A 99 -57.06 10.92 4.29
N TYR A 100 -55.78 11.04 3.93
CA TYR A 100 -55.30 12.14 3.10
C TYR A 100 -55.85 12.08 1.67
N LEU A 101 -55.92 10.89 1.07
CA LEU A 101 -56.49 10.72 -0.27
C LEU A 101 -57.98 11.10 -0.29
N ASP A 102 -58.73 10.69 0.73
CA ASP A 102 -60.14 11.05 0.89
C ASP A 102 -60.32 12.56 1.10
N GLN A 103 -59.45 13.18 1.92
CA GLN A 103 -59.45 14.62 2.12
C GLN A 103 -59.17 15.37 0.82
N ALA A 104 -58.10 15.01 0.09
CA ALA A 104 -57.72 15.66 -1.16
C ALA A 104 -58.81 15.55 -2.24
N GLN A 105 -59.48 14.40 -2.32
CA GLN A 105 -60.60 14.18 -3.23
C GLN A 105 -61.81 15.06 -2.85
N ASN A 106 -62.14 15.16 -1.56
CA ASN A 106 -63.24 16.00 -1.09
C ASN A 106 -62.97 17.49 -1.27
N ASP A 107 -61.73 17.92 -1.03
CA ASP A 107 -61.29 19.30 -1.23
C ASP A 107 -61.36 19.68 -2.71
N PHE A 108 -60.89 18.81 -3.60
CA PHE A 108 -61.00 19.00 -5.04
C PHE A 108 -62.46 19.09 -5.52
N LYS A 109 -63.32 18.18 -5.05
CA LYS A 109 -64.75 18.20 -5.35
C LYS A 109 -65.42 19.49 -4.88
N THR A 110 -65.09 19.96 -3.68
CA THR A 110 -65.63 21.19 -3.12
C THR A 110 -65.17 22.43 -3.90
N LYS A 111 -63.91 22.45 -4.35
CA LYS A 111 -63.32 23.59 -5.06
C LYS A 111 -63.75 23.70 -6.52
N THR A 112 -63.98 22.57 -7.20
CA THR A 112 -64.17 22.53 -8.66
C THR A 112 -65.57 22.08 -9.10
N GLU A 113 -66.37 21.58 -8.15
CA GLU A 113 -67.64 20.86 -8.40
C GLU A 113 -67.46 19.55 -9.21
N SER A 114 -66.23 19.19 -9.58
CA SER A 114 -65.93 17.97 -10.30
C SER A 114 -65.88 16.76 -9.38
N THR A 115 -66.46 15.65 -9.83
CA THR A 115 -66.35 14.34 -9.16
C THR A 115 -65.30 13.44 -9.81
N TYR A 116 -64.54 13.96 -10.78
CA TYR A 116 -63.58 13.19 -11.57
C TYR A 116 -62.21 13.12 -10.90
N THR A 117 -62.10 12.26 -9.88
CA THR A 117 -60.83 11.90 -9.25
C THR A 117 -60.52 10.43 -9.53
N GLU A 118 -59.35 10.15 -10.10
CA GLU A 118 -58.81 8.80 -10.21
C GLU A 118 -57.70 8.57 -9.19
N ARG A 119 -57.57 7.34 -8.69
CA ARG A 119 -56.46 6.93 -7.83
C ARG A 119 -55.55 5.96 -8.59
N VAL A 120 -54.28 6.34 -8.72
CA VAL A 120 -53.31 5.75 -9.64
C VAL A 120 -52.11 5.19 -8.87
N GLN A 121 -51.77 3.92 -9.09
CA GLN A 121 -50.54 3.34 -8.53
C GLN A 121 -49.52 3.07 -9.65
N ALA A 122 -48.26 3.48 -9.44
CA ALA A 122 -47.20 3.42 -10.44
C ALA A 122 -46.22 2.25 -10.24
N GLY A 123 -46.72 1.06 -9.89
CA GLY A 123 -45.95 -0.17 -9.70
C GLY A 123 -45.31 -0.32 -8.32
N ASP A 124 -44.78 -1.52 -8.05
CA ASP A 124 -44.21 -1.94 -6.77
C ASP A 124 -45.19 -1.75 -5.61
N LEU A 125 -46.43 -2.18 -5.84
CA LEU A 125 -47.46 -2.24 -4.83
C LEU A 125 -47.14 -3.34 -3.80
N VAL A 126 -46.68 -4.48 -4.30
CA VAL A 126 -46.32 -5.68 -3.53
C VAL A 126 -44.83 -5.97 -3.66
N GLY A 127 -44.35 -7.01 -2.97
CA GLY A 127 -42.94 -7.39 -2.97
C GLY A 127 -42.06 -6.39 -2.21
N ALA A 128 -40.89 -6.86 -1.76
CA ALA A 128 -40.09 -6.20 -0.72
C ALA A 128 -40.89 -5.82 0.57
N SER A 129 -42.04 -6.43 0.81
CA SER A 129 -42.98 -5.96 1.81
C SER A 129 -42.58 -6.29 3.25
N PRO A 130 -43.01 -5.48 4.24
CA PRO A 130 -42.96 -5.85 5.65
C PRO A 130 -43.71 -7.16 5.94
N ALA A 131 -43.37 -7.80 7.06
CA ALA A 131 -43.87 -9.13 7.41
C ALA A 131 -45.40 -9.24 7.44
N ASN A 132 -46.11 -8.19 7.89
CA ASN A 132 -47.58 -8.20 7.93
C ASN A 132 -48.26 -8.16 6.56
N SER A 133 -47.53 -7.90 5.47
CA SER A 133 -48.01 -8.08 4.10
C SER A 133 -47.36 -9.31 3.46
N ALA A 134 -46.02 -9.39 3.48
CA ALA A 134 -45.25 -10.42 2.77
C ALA A 134 -45.62 -11.85 3.19
N LEU A 135 -45.79 -12.09 4.50
CA LEU A 135 -46.12 -13.42 5.04
C LEU A 135 -47.52 -13.86 4.65
N LEU A 136 -48.43 -12.92 4.42
CA LEU A 136 -49.80 -13.18 3.99
C LEU A 136 -49.96 -13.07 2.47
N ARG A 137 -48.86 -13.23 1.73
CA ARG A 137 -48.80 -13.16 0.25
C ARG A 137 -49.39 -11.87 -0.31
N ASP A 138 -49.15 -10.76 0.39
CA ASP A 138 -49.55 -9.40 0.02
C ASP A 138 -51.07 -9.19 -0.18
N GLU A 139 -51.90 -10.16 0.18
CA GLU A 139 -53.36 -10.05 0.22
C GLU A 139 -53.85 -8.86 1.07
N PRO A 140 -53.25 -8.55 2.24
CA PRO A 140 -53.65 -7.36 3.00
C PRO A 140 -53.49 -6.07 2.20
N THR A 141 -52.46 -5.98 1.36
CA THR A 141 -52.19 -4.80 0.53
C THR A 141 -53.26 -4.63 -0.53
N MET A 142 -53.71 -5.73 -1.15
CA MET A 142 -54.82 -5.68 -2.11
C MET A 142 -56.12 -5.19 -1.47
N ARG A 143 -56.45 -5.70 -0.27
CA ARG A 143 -57.63 -5.26 0.50
C ARG A 143 -57.54 -3.78 0.90
N VAL A 144 -56.37 -3.33 1.34
CA VAL A 144 -56.12 -1.92 1.67
C VAL A 144 -56.28 -1.02 0.44
N PHE A 145 -55.78 -1.41 -0.72
CA PHE A 145 -55.92 -0.61 -1.95
C PHE A 145 -57.33 -0.60 -2.52
N ASN A 146 -58.09 -1.70 -2.32
CA ASN A 146 -59.53 -1.73 -2.59
C ASN A 146 -60.27 -0.71 -1.71
N GLU A 147 -60.04 -0.71 -0.40
CA GLU A 147 -60.68 0.25 0.52
C GLU A 147 -60.25 1.70 0.22
N MET A 148 -58.99 1.90 -0.18
CA MET A 148 -58.51 3.19 -0.67
C MET A 148 -59.00 3.54 -2.08
N ASN A 149 -59.89 2.77 -2.70
CA ASN A 149 -60.50 3.08 -4.00
C ASN A 149 -59.48 3.34 -5.14
N PHE A 150 -58.33 2.65 -5.15
CA PHE A 150 -57.43 2.69 -6.31
C PHE A 150 -58.09 2.02 -7.52
N THR A 151 -57.97 2.63 -8.70
CA THR A 151 -58.69 2.19 -9.90
C THR A 151 -57.76 1.88 -11.07
N ILE A 152 -56.56 2.47 -11.10
CA ILE A 152 -55.62 2.37 -12.22
C ILE A 152 -54.24 2.01 -11.68
N GLY A 153 -53.58 1.07 -12.34
CA GLY A 153 -52.26 0.61 -11.97
C GLY A 153 -51.38 0.21 -13.15
N THR A 154 -50.08 0.13 -12.90
CA THR A 154 -49.10 -0.57 -13.75
C THR A 154 -48.38 -1.65 -12.93
N LEU A 155 -47.49 -2.40 -13.58
CA LEU A 155 -46.55 -3.29 -12.91
C LEU A 155 -45.23 -2.55 -12.64
N GLY A 156 -44.67 -2.77 -11.46
CA GLY A 156 -43.27 -2.57 -11.16
C GLY A 156 -42.49 -3.87 -11.25
N ASN A 157 -41.23 -3.84 -10.85
CA ASN A 157 -40.39 -5.04 -10.88
C ASN A 157 -40.80 -6.02 -9.76
N HIS A 158 -41.24 -5.54 -8.60
CA HIS A 158 -41.57 -6.39 -7.46
C HIS A 158 -42.89 -7.17 -7.60
N GLU A 159 -43.75 -6.82 -8.55
CA GLU A 159 -44.86 -7.68 -8.98
C GLU A 159 -44.39 -9.01 -9.59
N PHE A 160 -43.12 -9.13 -9.97
CA PHE A 160 -42.50 -10.34 -10.50
C PHE A 160 -41.69 -11.12 -9.43
N ASP A 161 -41.58 -10.64 -8.20
CA ASP A 161 -40.76 -11.26 -7.13
C ASP A 161 -41.07 -12.75 -6.92
N LYS A 162 -42.33 -13.14 -7.06
CA LYS A 162 -42.81 -14.53 -6.95
C LYS A 162 -43.36 -15.07 -8.28
N GLY A 163 -42.96 -14.44 -9.38
CA GLY A 163 -43.51 -14.64 -10.72
C GLY A 163 -44.82 -13.85 -10.95
N LEU A 164 -45.00 -13.33 -12.17
CA LEU A 164 -46.18 -12.53 -12.53
C LEU A 164 -47.52 -13.27 -12.29
N GLY A 165 -47.52 -14.60 -12.44
CA GLY A 165 -48.69 -15.43 -12.17
C GLY A 165 -49.18 -15.33 -10.72
N GLU A 166 -48.28 -15.18 -9.74
CA GLU A 166 -48.66 -15.00 -8.34
C GLU A 166 -49.31 -13.63 -8.11
N TYR A 167 -48.79 -12.56 -8.72
CA TYR A 167 -49.44 -11.25 -8.64
C TYR A 167 -50.83 -11.26 -9.30
N VAL A 168 -50.96 -11.93 -10.46
CA VAL A 168 -52.26 -12.09 -11.13
C VAL A 168 -53.24 -12.91 -10.27
N ARG A 169 -52.77 -13.90 -9.52
CA ARG A 169 -53.58 -14.63 -8.53
C ARG A 169 -54.12 -13.68 -7.45
N ILE A 170 -53.26 -12.83 -6.88
CA ILE A 170 -53.63 -11.81 -5.88
C ILE A 170 -54.66 -10.85 -6.48
N LEU A 171 -54.45 -10.34 -7.70
CA LEU A 171 -55.41 -9.46 -8.39
C LEU A 171 -56.80 -10.10 -8.54
N LYS A 172 -56.85 -11.42 -8.76
CA LYS A 172 -58.10 -12.17 -8.91
C LYS A 172 -58.72 -12.55 -7.57
N GLY A 173 -58.01 -12.39 -6.44
CA GLY A 173 -58.44 -12.85 -5.13
C GLY A 173 -58.51 -14.38 -5.00
N GLU A 174 -57.72 -15.09 -5.80
CA GLU A 174 -57.71 -16.57 -5.85
C GLU A 174 -56.90 -17.16 -4.69
N GLN A 175 -57.29 -18.33 -4.20
CA GLN A 175 -56.60 -18.98 -3.07
C GLN A 175 -55.23 -19.53 -3.50
N PRO A 176 -54.16 -19.32 -2.72
CA PRO A 176 -52.86 -19.92 -3.02
C PRO A 176 -52.81 -21.40 -2.64
N THR A 177 -51.95 -22.17 -3.31
CA THR A 177 -51.69 -23.58 -2.99
C THR A 177 -50.47 -23.72 -2.08
N ARG A 178 -50.42 -24.75 -1.23
CA ARG A 178 -49.28 -24.98 -0.34
C ARG A 178 -48.01 -25.27 -1.14
N GLU A 179 -48.15 -26.01 -2.24
CA GLU A 179 -47.06 -26.37 -3.16
C GLU A 179 -46.35 -25.12 -3.71
N ALA A 180 -47.11 -24.10 -4.11
CA ALA A 180 -46.58 -22.82 -4.61
C ALA A 180 -45.87 -21.97 -3.54
N MET A 181 -45.97 -22.33 -2.26
CA MET A 181 -45.26 -21.65 -1.17
C MET A 181 -43.96 -22.34 -0.76
N GLY A 182 -43.71 -23.55 -1.27
CA GLY A 182 -42.58 -24.37 -0.85
C GLY A 182 -42.69 -24.79 0.62
N SER A 183 -41.53 -24.92 1.27
CA SER A 183 -41.44 -25.37 2.66
C SER A 183 -41.76 -24.22 3.63
N ILE A 184 -43.02 -24.15 4.08
CA ILE A 184 -43.46 -23.26 5.16
C ILE A 184 -44.01 -24.05 6.35
N SER A 185 -43.97 -23.45 7.55
CA SER A 185 -44.53 -24.05 8.76
C SER A 185 -46.05 -24.23 8.64
N ASP A 186 -46.60 -25.20 9.36
CA ASP A 186 -48.05 -25.44 9.39
C ASP A 186 -48.81 -24.22 9.92
N ASP A 187 -48.25 -23.50 10.90
CA ASP A 187 -48.85 -22.29 11.47
C ASP A 187 -48.91 -21.16 10.43
N LEU A 188 -47.83 -20.94 9.68
CA LEU A 188 -47.82 -19.93 8.62
C LEU A 188 -48.75 -20.33 7.46
N TRP A 189 -48.80 -21.61 7.10
CA TRP A 189 -49.76 -22.10 6.11
C TRP A 189 -51.20 -21.86 6.57
N GLN A 190 -51.54 -22.14 7.83
CA GLN A 190 -52.88 -21.88 8.37
C GLN A 190 -53.22 -20.39 8.35
N ALA A 191 -52.27 -19.52 8.70
CA ALA A 191 -52.43 -18.07 8.61
C ALA A 191 -52.73 -17.61 7.18
N ILE A 192 -51.92 -18.04 6.20
CA ILE A 192 -52.11 -17.67 4.79
C ILE A 192 -53.42 -18.24 4.25
N ASN A 193 -53.67 -19.52 4.49
CA ASN A 193 -54.85 -20.23 3.99
C ASN A 193 -56.14 -19.64 4.57
N GLY A 194 -56.13 -19.21 5.83
CA GLY A 194 -57.26 -18.60 6.51
C GLY A 194 -57.46 -17.10 6.25
N TYR A 195 -56.48 -16.40 5.68
CA TYR A 195 -56.56 -14.94 5.51
C TYR A 195 -57.66 -14.53 4.50
N PRO A 196 -58.48 -13.50 4.76
CA PRO A 196 -59.47 -13.01 3.82
C PRO A 196 -58.85 -12.47 2.53
N ARG A 197 -59.53 -12.67 1.40
CA ARG A 197 -59.08 -12.27 0.06
C ARG A 197 -60.18 -11.55 -0.70
N GLU A 198 -59.77 -10.59 -1.51
CA GLU A 198 -60.68 -9.80 -2.34
C GLU A 198 -60.12 -9.67 -3.75
N LYS A 199 -61.00 -9.74 -4.75
CA LYS A 199 -60.62 -9.38 -6.11
C LYS A 199 -60.27 -7.90 -6.15
N SER A 200 -59.19 -7.56 -6.84
CA SER A 200 -58.79 -6.18 -7.07
C SER A 200 -59.87 -5.39 -7.82
N THR A 201 -60.12 -4.16 -7.39
CA THR A 201 -60.94 -3.18 -8.12
C THR A 201 -60.15 -2.43 -9.20
N GLN A 202 -58.83 -2.60 -9.22
CA GLN A 202 -57.92 -1.90 -10.12
C GLN A 202 -57.89 -2.54 -11.51
N GLN A 203 -57.74 -1.71 -12.53
CA GLN A 203 -57.29 -2.15 -13.85
C GLN A 203 -55.77 -1.95 -13.93
N ILE A 204 -55.06 -2.99 -14.36
CA ILE A 204 -53.60 -2.97 -14.51
C ILE A 204 -53.23 -2.92 -15.98
N ALA A 205 -52.40 -1.95 -16.36
CA ALA A 205 -51.87 -1.82 -17.71
C ALA A 205 -50.38 -2.19 -17.77
N ILE A 206 -49.95 -2.84 -18.86
CA ILE A 206 -48.52 -3.11 -19.14
C ILE A 206 -48.27 -3.21 -20.66
N ALA A 207 -47.56 -2.25 -21.21
CA ALA A 207 -47.37 -2.08 -22.65
C ALA A 207 -46.08 -2.70 -23.19
N ASN A 208 -45.02 -2.73 -22.37
CA ASN A 208 -43.67 -3.07 -22.81
C ASN A 208 -43.24 -4.50 -22.45
N ILE A 209 -44.21 -5.38 -22.19
CA ILE A 209 -43.99 -6.81 -21.96
C ILE A 209 -44.84 -7.62 -22.93
N THR A 210 -44.24 -8.63 -23.54
CA THR A 210 -44.96 -9.66 -24.31
C THR A 210 -44.44 -11.05 -23.95
N ASN A 211 -45.25 -12.09 -24.20
CA ASN A 211 -44.83 -13.46 -23.93
C ASN A 211 -43.74 -13.91 -24.92
N LYS A 212 -42.61 -14.41 -24.41
CA LYS A 212 -41.53 -15.01 -25.22
C LYS A 212 -41.80 -16.48 -25.50
N THR A 213 -42.40 -17.18 -24.55
CA THR A 213 -42.78 -18.60 -24.64
C THR A 213 -44.30 -18.73 -24.48
N ALA A 214 -44.88 -19.82 -25.00
CA ALA A 214 -46.27 -20.16 -24.73
C ALA A 214 -46.37 -20.83 -23.35
N GLY A 215 -47.40 -20.50 -22.57
CA GLY A 215 -47.60 -21.06 -21.24
C GLY A 215 -48.82 -20.50 -20.52
N PRO A 216 -48.90 -20.61 -19.17
CA PRO A 216 -49.97 -20.02 -18.38
C PRO A 216 -50.17 -18.51 -18.58
N GLN A 217 -49.11 -17.81 -19.00
CA GLN A 217 -49.10 -16.39 -19.35
C GLN A 217 -49.76 -16.06 -20.70
N GLY A 218 -50.05 -17.06 -21.54
CA GLY A 218 -50.70 -16.89 -22.85
C GLY A 218 -49.82 -17.34 -24.03
N GLU A 219 -50.22 -16.95 -25.24
CA GLU A 219 -49.53 -17.29 -26.50
C GLU A 219 -48.29 -16.41 -26.74
N VAL A 220 -47.31 -16.92 -27.52
CA VAL A 220 -46.09 -16.19 -27.90
C VAL A 220 -46.43 -14.87 -28.61
N GLY A 221 -45.79 -13.78 -28.20
CA GLY A 221 -46.04 -12.42 -28.70
C GLY A 221 -47.31 -11.77 -28.16
N GLY A 222 -48.14 -12.51 -27.42
CA GLY A 222 -49.34 -12.01 -26.77
C GLY A 222 -49.07 -11.17 -25.53
N LYS A 223 -50.14 -10.57 -25.01
CA LYS A 223 -50.15 -9.81 -23.76
C LYS A 223 -50.10 -10.79 -22.58
N PRO A 224 -49.22 -10.59 -21.58
CA PRO A 224 -49.11 -11.52 -20.46
C PRO A 224 -50.39 -11.51 -19.61
N TYR A 225 -50.99 -12.68 -19.39
CA TYR A 225 -52.22 -12.87 -18.61
C TYR A 225 -53.38 -11.95 -19.02
N ASP A 226 -53.48 -11.62 -20.31
CA ASP A 226 -54.48 -10.70 -20.87
C ASP A 226 -54.45 -9.27 -20.30
N LEU A 227 -53.36 -8.88 -19.64
CA LEU A 227 -53.19 -7.51 -19.14
C LEU A 227 -53.10 -6.53 -20.33
N PRO A 228 -53.97 -5.51 -20.41
CA PRO A 228 -53.98 -4.58 -21.53
C PRO A 228 -52.75 -3.66 -21.52
N PRO A 229 -52.31 -3.14 -22.68
CA PRO A 229 -51.21 -2.17 -22.74
C PRO A 229 -51.59 -0.79 -22.18
N TYR A 230 -52.88 -0.46 -22.23
CA TYR A 230 -53.42 0.80 -21.75
C TYR A 230 -54.86 0.65 -21.25
N ILE A 231 -55.29 1.63 -20.45
CA ILE A 231 -56.67 1.79 -19.95
C ILE A 231 -57.22 3.11 -20.51
N VAL A 232 -58.49 3.15 -20.90
CA VAL A 232 -59.14 4.39 -21.36
C VAL A 232 -60.26 4.78 -20.40
N LYS A 233 -60.19 5.99 -19.84
CA LYS A 233 -61.25 6.59 -19.02
C LYS A 233 -61.91 7.72 -19.79
N THR A 234 -63.22 7.88 -19.60
CA THR A 234 -64.01 8.94 -20.23
C THR A 234 -64.51 9.90 -19.17
N TYR A 235 -64.30 11.20 -19.38
CA TYR A 235 -64.68 12.29 -18.50
C TYR A 235 -65.69 13.19 -19.21
N GLY A 236 -66.73 13.63 -18.52
CA GLY A 236 -67.86 14.34 -19.11
C GLY A 236 -68.84 13.43 -19.83
N GLU A 237 -69.85 14.02 -20.46
CA GLU A 237 -70.95 13.30 -21.13
C GLU A 237 -71.16 13.79 -22.57
N GLY A 238 -71.80 12.95 -23.39
CA GLY A 238 -72.19 13.29 -24.76
C GLY A 238 -71.04 13.77 -25.64
N THR A 239 -71.27 14.84 -26.41
CA THR A 239 -70.25 15.40 -27.32
C THR A 239 -69.13 16.16 -26.61
N GLU A 240 -69.29 16.44 -25.31
CA GLU A 240 -68.29 17.11 -24.49
C GLU A 240 -67.34 16.13 -23.81
N ALA A 241 -67.65 14.84 -23.86
CA ALA A 241 -66.80 13.81 -23.30
C ALA A 241 -65.37 13.86 -23.87
N VAL A 242 -64.39 13.71 -22.99
CA VAL A 242 -62.96 13.62 -23.30
C VAL A 242 -62.44 12.28 -22.78
N LYS A 243 -61.70 11.56 -23.62
CA LYS A 243 -61.05 10.31 -23.24
C LYS A 243 -59.61 10.58 -22.82
N VAL A 244 -59.17 9.95 -21.74
CA VAL A 244 -57.76 9.93 -21.31
C VAL A 244 -57.26 8.49 -21.36
N GLY A 245 -56.11 8.30 -22.01
CA GLY A 245 -55.41 7.02 -22.09
C GLY A 245 -54.36 6.91 -20.99
N TYR A 246 -54.31 5.78 -20.31
CA TYR A 246 -53.32 5.44 -19.28
C TYR A 246 -52.46 4.30 -19.81
N ILE A 247 -51.23 4.58 -20.22
CA ILE A 247 -50.29 3.56 -20.73
C ILE A 247 -49.42 3.08 -19.58
N GLY A 248 -49.40 1.78 -19.32
CA GLY A 248 -48.56 1.20 -18.26
C GLY A 248 -47.21 0.74 -18.80
N VAL A 249 -46.10 1.06 -18.14
CA VAL A 249 -44.77 0.51 -18.48
C VAL A 249 -43.96 0.20 -17.22
N VAL A 250 -43.02 -0.74 -17.33
CA VAL A 250 -41.99 -1.04 -16.31
C VAL A 250 -40.61 -0.80 -16.90
N THR A 251 -39.62 -0.41 -16.08
CA THR A 251 -38.24 -0.22 -16.56
C THR A 251 -37.73 -1.43 -17.35
N LYS A 252 -37.10 -1.22 -18.50
CA LYS A 252 -36.53 -2.29 -19.35
C LYS A 252 -35.42 -3.06 -18.66
N GLU A 253 -34.85 -2.48 -17.60
CA GLU A 253 -33.82 -3.09 -16.77
C GLU A 253 -34.38 -4.07 -15.73
N PHE A 254 -35.71 -4.19 -15.58
CA PHE A 254 -36.32 -5.06 -14.57
C PHE A 254 -35.89 -6.54 -14.60
N PRO A 255 -35.49 -7.15 -15.75
CA PRO A 255 -34.95 -8.51 -15.73
C PRO A 255 -33.66 -8.65 -14.91
N ASN A 256 -32.94 -7.55 -14.68
CA ASN A 256 -31.75 -7.49 -13.83
C ASN A 256 -32.09 -7.20 -12.35
N LEU A 257 -33.37 -7.00 -12.01
CA LEU A 257 -33.87 -6.55 -10.70
C LEU A 257 -34.75 -7.60 -10.01
N VAL A 258 -35.04 -8.70 -10.70
CA VAL A 258 -35.83 -9.83 -10.23
C VAL A 258 -35.09 -11.12 -10.59
N LEU A 259 -35.42 -12.22 -9.92
CA LEU A 259 -34.91 -13.55 -10.29
C LEU A 259 -35.14 -13.82 -11.78
N ALA A 260 -34.07 -14.23 -12.48
CA ALA A 260 -34.11 -14.50 -13.93
C ALA A 260 -35.18 -15.55 -14.30
N GLU A 261 -35.45 -16.50 -13.40
CA GLU A 261 -36.51 -17.50 -13.54
C GLU A 261 -37.90 -16.87 -13.73
N HIS A 262 -38.16 -15.71 -13.11
CA HIS A 262 -39.45 -15.02 -13.17
C HIS A 262 -39.60 -14.10 -14.40
N THR A 263 -38.52 -13.92 -15.17
CA THR A 263 -38.50 -13.02 -16.34
C THR A 263 -38.17 -13.74 -17.64
N LYS A 264 -37.64 -14.98 -17.60
CA LYS A 264 -37.20 -15.76 -18.76
C LYS A 264 -38.25 -15.97 -19.86
N ASP A 265 -39.53 -15.96 -19.48
CA ASP A 265 -40.67 -16.24 -20.34
C ASP A 265 -41.28 -14.98 -20.99
N PHE A 266 -40.66 -13.82 -20.77
CA PHE A 266 -41.12 -12.54 -21.29
C PHE A 266 -40.07 -11.88 -22.22
N ASN A 267 -40.56 -11.18 -23.23
CA ASN A 267 -39.77 -10.20 -23.97
C ASN A 267 -40.04 -8.83 -23.37
N VAL A 268 -38.98 -8.09 -23.09
CA VAL A 268 -39.04 -6.72 -22.58
C VAL A 268 -38.71 -5.76 -23.72
N ILE A 269 -39.64 -4.86 -24.00
CA ILE A 269 -39.53 -3.84 -25.05
C ILE A 269 -39.06 -2.55 -24.38
N ASP A 270 -38.31 -1.71 -25.11
CA ASP A 270 -37.99 -0.37 -24.64
C ASP A 270 -39.28 0.40 -24.32
N GLU A 271 -39.31 1.04 -23.16
CA GLU A 271 -40.48 1.71 -22.62
C GLU A 271 -40.92 2.86 -23.55
N GLY A 272 -39.94 3.58 -24.13
CA GLY A 272 -40.21 4.67 -25.06
C GLY A 272 -40.77 4.18 -26.39
N GLU A 273 -40.26 3.05 -26.91
CA GLU A 273 -40.82 2.38 -28.09
C GLU A 273 -42.27 1.93 -27.85
N ALA A 274 -42.54 1.32 -26.68
CA ALA A 274 -43.88 0.85 -26.32
C ALA A 274 -44.85 2.03 -26.14
N VAL A 275 -44.46 3.09 -25.43
CA VAL A 275 -45.29 4.28 -25.25
C VAL A 275 -45.60 4.92 -26.61
N ALA A 276 -44.60 5.14 -27.47
CA ALA A 276 -44.80 5.73 -28.80
C ALA A 276 -45.77 4.91 -29.67
N LYS A 277 -45.69 3.57 -29.59
CA LYS A 277 -46.62 2.69 -30.30
C LYS A 277 -48.06 2.92 -29.82
N TYR A 278 -48.29 2.89 -28.50
CA TYR A 278 -49.65 2.94 -27.97
C TYR A 278 -50.23 4.35 -27.89
N THR A 279 -49.42 5.41 -27.83
CA THR A 279 -49.92 6.79 -28.03
C THR A 279 -50.49 6.96 -29.42
N LYS A 280 -49.80 6.40 -30.44
CA LYS A 280 -50.28 6.40 -31.82
C LYS A 280 -51.58 5.60 -31.98
N GLU A 281 -51.65 4.39 -31.43
CA GLU A 281 -52.87 3.56 -31.45
C GLU A 281 -54.05 4.27 -30.76
N LEU A 282 -53.83 4.87 -29.60
CA LEU A 282 -54.83 5.67 -28.86
C LEU A 282 -55.32 6.88 -29.66
N ARG A 283 -54.42 7.59 -30.34
CA ARG A 283 -54.76 8.76 -31.16
C ARG A 283 -55.55 8.35 -32.42
N GLU A 284 -55.03 7.39 -33.18
CA GLU A 284 -55.54 7.03 -34.50
C GLU A 284 -56.80 6.15 -34.44
N GLU A 285 -56.89 5.24 -33.47
CA GLU A 285 -57.98 4.26 -33.40
C GLU A 285 -59.07 4.64 -32.38
N GLN A 286 -58.70 5.36 -31.31
CA GLN A 286 -59.60 5.65 -30.19
C GLN A 286 -59.96 7.13 -30.04
N GLY A 287 -59.29 8.02 -30.77
CA GLY A 287 -59.49 9.47 -30.71
C GLY A 287 -59.07 10.08 -29.36
N VAL A 288 -58.03 9.53 -28.74
CA VAL A 288 -57.52 9.94 -27.42
C VAL A 288 -56.31 10.86 -27.61
N ASN A 289 -56.43 12.13 -27.20
CA ASN A 289 -55.35 13.12 -27.30
C ASN A 289 -54.74 13.51 -25.95
N ALA A 290 -55.33 13.07 -24.83
CA ALA A 290 -54.76 13.19 -23.49
C ALA A 290 -54.21 11.84 -23.03
N VAL A 291 -52.89 11.76 -22.78
CA VAL A 291 -52.23 10.54 -22.33
C VAL A 291 -51.47 10.76 -21.04
N VAL A 292 -51.69 9.83 -20.11
CA VAL A 292 -50.95 9.66 -18.86
C VAL A 292 -50.13 8.38 -19.00
N VAL A 293 -48.83 8.46 -18.81
CA VAL A 293 -47.98 7.27 -18.70
C VAL A 293 -47.89 6.91 -17.22
N VAL A 294 -48.36 5.72 -16.86
CA VAL A 294 -48.22 5.15 -15.53
C VAL A 294 -46.99 4.24 -15.58
N SER A 295 -45.82 4.79 -15.23
CA SER A 295 -44.53 4.14 -15.41
C SER A 295 -43.89 3.74 -14.10
N HIS A 296 -43.28 2.57 -14.09
CA HIS A 296 -42.34 2.18 -13.06
C HIS A 296 -40.90 2.36 -13.56
N VAL A 297 -40.56 3.62 -13.86
CA VAL A 297 -39.27 4.07 -14.42
C VAL A 297 -38.72 5.18 -13.52
N ALA A 298 -37.41 5.16 -13.27
CA ALA A 298 -36.75 6.09 -12.36
C ALA A 298 -36.80 7.54 -12.84
N ALA A 299 -37.12 8.45 -11.93
CA ALA A 299 -37.08 9.89 -12.14
C ALA A 299 -36.54 10.63 -10.91
N THR A 300 -35.90 11.78 -11.13
CA THR A 300 -35.64 12.76 -10.08
C THR A 300 -35.96 14.15 -10.62
N SER A 301 -36.16 15.13 -9.74
CA SER A 301 -36.19 16.52 -10.17
C SER A 301 -35.41 17.44 -9.23
N LYS A 302 -34.95 18.55 -9.81
CA LYS A 302 -34.37 19.67 -9.08
C LYS A 302 -34.71 20.96 -9.81
N ASP A 303 -35.15 21.98 -9.06
CA ASP A 303 -35.51 23.29 -9.62
C ASP A 303 -36.51 23.17 -10.80
N ASP A 304 -37.55 22.32 -10.63
CA ASP A 304 -38.58 21.99 -11.63
C ASP A 304 -38.08 21.26 -12.90
N ILE A 305 -36.81 20.86 -12.96
CA ILE A 305 -36.22 20.14 -14.10
C ILE A 305 -36.12 18.64 -13.77
N VAL A 306 -36.69 17.80 -14.64
CA VAL A 306 -36.66 16.33 -14.51
C VAL A 306 -35.34 15.76 -15.04
N GLN A 307 -34.84 14.73 -14.37
CA GLN A 307 -33.66 13.95 -14.73
C GLN A 307 -33.96 12.45 -14.56
N GLY A 308 -33.05 11.61 -15.04
CA GLY A 308 -33.16 10.15 -14.94
C GLY A 308 -33.67 9.49 -16.22
N GLU A 309 -33.96 8.20 -16.12
CA GLU A 309 -34.33 7.32 -17.24
C GLU A 309 -35.62 7.77 -17.93
N VAL A 310 -36.55 8.35 -17.18
CA VAL A 310 -37.81 8.88 -17.73
C VAL A 310 -37.58 9.94 -18.82
N VAL A 311 -36.48 10.70 -18.74
CA VAL A 311 -36.11 11.70 -19.76
C VAL A 311 -35.67 11.01 -21.05
N ASP A 312 -34.90 9.92 -20.94
CA ASP A 312 -34.45 9.16 -22.09
C ASP A 312 -35.61 8.40 -22.74
N MET A 313 -36.52 7.84 -21.94
CA MET A 313 -37.79 7.28 -22.41
C MET A 313 -38.58 8.33 -23.22
N MET A 314 -38.79 9.54 -22.66
CA MET A 314 -39.55 10.59 -23.36
C MET A 314 -38.86 11.13 -24.61
N LYS A 315 -37.53 11.16 -24.67
CA LYS A 315 -36.79 11.46 -25.92
C LYS A 315 -37.09 10.42 -27.00
N THR A 316 -37.08 9.14 -26.65
CA THR A 316 -37.46 8.05 -27.58
C THR A 316 -38.90 8.22 -28.04
N VAL A 317 -39.83 8.53 -27.13
CA VAL A 317 -41.24 8.80 -27.48
C VAL A 317 -41.37 9.97 -28.45
N ASP A 318 -40.75 11.12 -28.16
CA ASP A 318 -40.80 12.29 -29.02
C ASP A 318 -40.12 12.08 -30.38
N GLN A 319 -39.12 11.20 -30.46
CA GLN A 319 -38.45 10.81 -31.70
C GLN A 319 -39.33 9.90 -32.57
N LEU A 320 -40.01 8.91 -31.97
CA LEU A 320 -40.78 7.89 -32.70
C LEU A 320 -42.23 8.30 -32.99
N ASP A 321 -42.85 9.08 -32.09
CA ASP A 321 -44.18 9.65 -32.27
C ASP A 321 -44.16 11.15 -31.91
N PRO A 322 -43.71 12.04 -32.83
CA PRO A 322 -43.67 13.48 -32.57
C PRO A 322 -45.03 14.11 -32.27
N GLU A 323 -46.14 13.45 -32.61
CA GLU A 323 -47.50 13.94 -32.32
C GLU A 323 -48.10 13.28 -31.05
N ASN A 324 -47.28 12.64 -30.22
CA ASN A 324 -47.75 11.98 -29.00
C ASN A 324 -48.51 12.95 -28.09
N GLY A 325 -49.60 12.45 -27.50
CA GLY A 325 -50.44 13.19 -26.56
C GLY A 325 -50.00 13.03 -25.10
N VAL A 326 -48.72 12.72 -24.82
CA VAL A 326 -48.26 12.55 -23.43
C VAL A 326 -48.24 13.90 -22.73
N ASP A 327 -49.01 14.03 -21.65
CA ASP A 327 -49.10 15.22 -20.81
C ASP A 327 -48.50 14.98 -19.41
N VAL A 328 -48.58 13.74 -18.92
CA VAL A 328 -48.18 13.36 -17.55
C VAL A 328 -47.47 12.02 -17.54
N VAL A 329 -46.44 11.89 -16.70
CA VAL A 329 -45.81 10.62 -16.34
C VAL A 329 -45.83 10.46 -14.81
N PHE A 330 -46.49 9.42 -14.33
CA PHE A 330 -46.29 8.91 -12.98
C PHE A 330 -45.05 8.01 -13.00
N ALA A 331 -44.01 8.36 -12.26
CA ALA A 331 -42.76 7.63 -12.16
C ALA A 331 -42.68 6.81 -10.86
N GLY A 332 -41.65 5.97 -10.74
CA GLY A 332 -41.45 5.07 -9.59
C GLY A 332 -40.02 4.53 -9.52
N HIS A 333 -39.85 3.36 -8.89
CA HIS A 333 -38.65 2.53 -8.88
C HIS A 333 -37.50 3.00 -7.97
N ASN A 334 -37.08 4.24 -8.08
CA ASN A 334 -35.88 4.74 -7.34
C ASN A 334 -36.19 5.37 -5.97
N HIS A 335 -37.47 5.37 -5.56
CA HIS A 335 -37.98 5.87 -4.28
C HIS A 335 -37.72 7.37 -4.02
N GLN A 336 -37.53 8.15 -5.07
CA GLN A 336 -37.19 9.56 -4.96
C GLN A 336 -38.42 10.47 -5.00
N TYR A 337 -38.22 11.70 -4.54
CA TYR A 337 -39.12 12.80 -4.84
C TYR A 337 -38.91 13.23 -6.30
N THR A 338 -40.00 13.33 -7.05
CA THR A 338 -40.01 13.99 -8.36
C THR A 338 -41.27 14.84 -8.47
N ASN A 339 -41.08 16.12 -8.78
CA ASN A 339 -42.12 17.01 -9.29
C ASN A 339 -41.42 17.98 -10.23
N GLY A 340 -41.62 17.82 -11.53
CA GLY A 340 -40.92 18.64 -12.51
C GLY A 340 -41.48 18.54 -13.91
N LEU A 341 -40.87 19.28 -14.81
CA LEU A 341 -41.23 19.34 -16.22
C LEU A 341 -40.11 18.81 -17.12
N ILE A 342 -40.50 18.03 -18.12
CA ILE A 342 -39.70 17.81 -19.33
C ILE A 342 -40.11 18.88 -20.33
N LYS A 343 -39.19 19.82 -20.59
CA LYS A 343 -39.40 20.93 -21.53
C LYS A 343 -39.36 20.45 -22.97
N ARG A 344 -40.36 20.82 -23.78
CA ARG A 344 -40.42 20.45 -25.20
C ARG A 344 -40.52 21.69 -26.10
N GLU A 345 -39.74 21.71 -27.18
CA GLU A 345 -39.77 22.81 -28.14
C GLU A 345 -40.99 22.69 -29.06
N GLY A 346 -41.82 23.74 -29.14
CA GLY A 346 -42.99 23.78 -30.00
C GLY A 346 -44.15 22.85 -29.60
N LYS A 347 -44.04 22.19 -28.44
CA LYS A 347 -45.09 21.34 -27.85
C LYS A 347 -45.31 21.71 -26.39
N LYS A 348 -46.40 21.21 -25.80
CA LYS A 348 -46.68 21.35 -24.38
C LYS A 348 -45.64 20.57 -23.55
N ASP A 349 -45.20 21.10 -22.41
CA ASP A 349 -44.33 20.38 -21.47
C ASP A 349 -45.02 19.15 -20.86
N VAL A 350 -44.23 18.15 -20.47
CA VAL A 350 -44.71 16.94 -19.76
C VAL A 350 -44.45 17.06 -18.27
N ARG A 351 -45.48 16.86 -17.45
CA ARG A 351 -45.34 16.77 -15.99
C ARG A 351 -44.85 15.38 -15.59
N VAL A 352 -43.80 15.29 -14.79
CA VAL A 352 -43.34 14.03 -14.18
C VAL A 352 -43.47 14.12 -12.67
N VAL A 353 -44.05 13.10 -12.06
CA VAL A 353 -44.37 13.05 -10.63
C VAL A 353 -44.01 11.72 -9.99
N GLN A 354 -43.48 11.78 -8.77
CA GLN A 354 -43.17 10.62 -7.93
C GLN A 354 -43.22 11.02 -6.44
N SER A 355 -43.81 10.15 -5.62
CA SER A 355 -44.13 10.40 -4.20
C SER A 355 -43.25 9.65 -3.22
N THR A 356 -41.95 9.53 -3.49
CA THR A 356 -41.00 8.77 -2.67
C THR A 356 -41.34 7.27 -2.66
N SER A 357 -41.66 6.67 -1.51
CA SER A 357 -42.08 5.26 -1.38
C SER A 357 -42.88 5.00 -0.11
N GLN A 358 -43.47 3.81 0.00
CA GLN A 358 -44.10 3.25 1.21
C GLN A 358 -45.26 4.09 1.77
N GLY A 359 -45.94 4.82 0.89
CA GLY A 359 -47.06 5.70 1.28
C GLY A 359 -46.67 6.85 2.20
N LYS A 360 -45.37 7.20 2.30
CA LYS A 360 -44.87 8.32 3.13
C LYS A 360 -45.26 9.69 2.58
N ALA A 361 -45.58 9.74 1.29
CA ALA A 361 -46.19 10.87 0.62
C ALA A 361 -47.15 10.34 -0.46
N TYR A 362 -47.97 11.23 -1.02
CA TYR A 362 -48.82 10.96 -2.17
C TYR A 362 -48.77 12.12 -3.16
N ILE A 363 -49.20 11.86 -4.39
CA ILE A 363 -49.28 12.81 -5.49
C ILE A 363 -50.70 13.37 -5.51
N ASP A 364 -50.87 14.69 -5.51
CA ASP A 364 -52.12 15.36 -5.89
C ASP A 364 -51.89 16.11 -7.19
N LEU A 365 -52.33 15.53 -8.30
CA LEU A 365 -52.21 16.10 -9.64
C LEU A 365 -53.57 16.59 -10.13
N GLN A 366 -53.64 17.83 -10.58
CA GLN A 366 -54.88 18.49 -11.03
C GLN A 366 -54.68 19.13 -12.40
N GLY A 367 -55.70 19.01 -13.25
CA GLY A 367 -55.71 19.58 -14.59
C GLY A 367 -57.12 19.86 -15.10
N GLU A 368 -57.19 20.43 -16.30
CA GLU A 368 -58.44 20.69 -17.01
C GLU A 368 -58.38 20.02 -18.39
N LEU A 369 -59.38 19.21 -18.72
CA LEU A 369 -59.57 18.65 -20.06
C LEU A 369 -60.42 19.61 -20.91
N ASP A 370 -60.02 19.81 -22.15
CA ASP A 370 -60.72 20.66 -23.11
C ASP A 370 -61.56 19.79 -24.08
N PRO A 371 -62.90 19.92 -24.04
CA PRO A 371 -63.83 19.20 -24.93
C PRO A 371 -63.64 19.47 -26.43
N THR A 372 -62.90 20.52 -26.80
CA THR A 372 -62.64 20.93 -28.19
C THR A 372 -61.41 20.23 -28.75
N THR A 373 -60.27 20.32 -28.05
CA THR A 373 -59.01 19.66 -28.46
C THR A 373 -58.98 18.17 -28.09
N LYS A 374 -59.87 17.73 -27.19
CA LYS A 374 -59.90 16.38 -26.61
C LYS A 374 -58.62 16.01 -25.85
N GLY A 375 -57.86 17.01 -25.41
CA GLY A 375 -56.64 16.87 -24.63
C GLY A 375 -56.71 17.67 -23.32
N PHE A 376 -55.62 17.70 -22.56
CA PHE A 376 -55.50 18.68 -21.49
C PHE A 376 -55.38 20.09 -22.06
N LYS A 377 -55.97 21.09 -21.41
CA LYS A 377 -55.84 22.51 -21.80
C LYS A 377 -54.40 23.01 -21.62
N GLU A 378 -53.85 22.75 -20.45
CA GLU A 378 -52.50 23.14 -20.03
C GLU A 378 -51.77 21.92 -19.46
N THR A 379 -50.46 22.02 -19.21
CA THR A 379 -49.75 20.95 -18.47
C THR A 379 -50.34 20.85 -17.06
N PRO A 380 -50.80 19.67 -16.61
CA PRO A 380 -51.31 19.50 -15.26
C PRO A 380 -50.32 19.92 -14.18
N LYS A 381 -50.84 20.45 -13.08
CA LYS A 381 -50.06 20.85 -11.91
C LYS A 381 -50.12 19.75 -10.86
N ALA A 382 -49.06 19.59 -10.09
CA ALA A 382 -49.02 18.60 -9.02
C ALA A 382 -48.34 19.12 -7.76
N GLU A 383 -48.78 18.58 -6.63
CA GLU A 383 -48.13 18.67 -5.33
C GLU A 383 -47.80 17.27 -4.82
N ILE A 384 -46.68 17.14 -4.09
CA ILE A 384 -46.28 15.89 -3.43
C ILE A 384 -46.38 16.13 -1.92
N ILE A 385 -47.33 15.46 -1.26
CA ILE A 385 -47.76 15.82 0.09
C ILE A 385 -47.40 14.68 1.05
N PRO A 386 -46.71 14.95 2.17
CA PRO A 386 -46.36 13.93 3.16
C PRO A 386 -47.57 13.44 3.94
N THR A 387 -47.61 12.15 4.26
CA THR A 387 -48.68 11.52 5.06
C THR A 387 -48.39 11.63 6.56
N ASP A 388 -48.55 12.84 7.08
CA ASP A 388 -48.31 13.15 8.49
C ASP A 388 -49.52 12.80 9.36
N GLY A 389 -49.42 11.67 10.07
CA GLY A 389 -50.48 11.16 10.94
C GLY A 389 -50.75 12.01 12.19
N SER A 390 -49.95 13.03 12.48
CA SER A 390 -50.24 13.97 13.57
C SER A 390 -51.28 15.04 13.19
N LYS A 391 -51.59 15.17 11.89
CA LYS A 391 -52.47 16.21 11.35
C LYS A 391 -53.82 15.70 10.87
N ILE A 392 -54.02 14.39 10.81
CA ILE A 392 -55.25 13.78 10.32
C ILE A 392 -55.62 12.54 11.15
N THR A 393 -56.92 12.29 11.30
CA THR A 393 -57.41 11.05 11.88
C THR A 393 -57.24 9.92 10.85
N PRO A 394 -56.53 8.82 11.17
CA PRO A 394 -56.38 7.69 10.27
C PRO A 394 -57.73 7.04 9.90
N ASP A 395 -57.85 6.50 8.69
CA ASP A 395 -59.03 5.76 8.26
C ASP A 395 -59.22 4.48 9.08
N GLY A 396 -60.41 4.32 9.68
CA GLY A 396 -60.70 3.23 10.60
C GLY A 396 -60.77 1.86 9.93
N LYS A 397 -61.30 1.77 8.70
CA LYS A 397 -61.46 0.48 8.01
C LYS A 397 -60.13 -0.03 7.46
N VAL A 398 -59.31 0.87 6.92
CA VAL A 398 -57.94 0.54 6.53
C VAL A 398 -57.15 0.12 7.77
N GLN A 399 -57.31 0.82 8.89
CA GLN A 399 -56.66 0.43 10.15
C GLN A 399 -57.08 -0.98 10.61
N GLU A 400 -58.35 -1.35 10.50
CA GLU A 400 -58.85 -2.70 10.83
C GLU A 400 -58.17 -3.79 9.99
N ILE A 401 -58.00 -3.58 8.67
CA ILE A 401 -57.31 -4.55 7.80
C ILE A 401 -55.83 -4.69 8.21
N VAL A 402 -55.18 -3.57 8.54
CA VAL A 402 -53.78 -3.55 9.00
C VAL A 402 -53.61 -4.26 10.33
N ASP A 403 -54.53 -4.05 11.28
CA ASP A 403 -54.52 -4.66 12.61
C ASP A 403 -54.79 -6.17 12.51
N GLU A 404 -55.75 -6.59 11.70
CA GLU A 404 -56.05 -8.01 11.43
C GLU A 404 -54.81 -8.73 10.88
N ALA A 405 -54.20 -8.18 9.83
CA ALA A 405 -53.00 -8.75 9.22
C ALA A 405 -51.86 -8.86 10.23
N SER A 406 -51.65 -7.81 11.04
CA SER A 406 -50.59 -7.75 12.04
C SER A 406 -50.80 -8.73 13.20
N GLU A 407 -52.04 -8.95 13.65
CA GLU A 407 -52.33 -9.87 14.75
C GLU A 407 -52.20 -11.34 14.32
N ILE A 408 -52.59 -11.68 13.09
CA ILE A 408 -52.49 -13.06 12.55
C ILE A 408 -51.03 -13.54 12.50
N ILE A 409 -50.11 -12.68 12.06
CA ILE A 409 -48.68 -13.00 11.90
C ILE A 409 -47.86 -12.80 13.17
N LYS A 410 -48.41 -12.11 14.19
CA LYS A 410 -47.72 -11.78 15.44
C LYS A 410 -47.05 -12.96 16.15
N PRO A 411 -47.64 -14.17 16.21
CA PRO A 411 -46.98 -15.32 16.82
C PRO A 411 -45.68 -15.69 16.10
N VAL A 412 -45.65 -15.57 14.77
CA VAL A 412 -44.47 -15.83 13.95
C VAL A 412 -43.46 -14.70 14.11
N THR A 413 -43.89 -13.43 14.00
CA THR A 413 -42.96 -12.29 13.98
C THR A 413 -42.34 -11.95 15.33
N ASN A 414 -43.02 -12.22 16.44
CA ASN A 414 -42.52 -11.92 17.79
C ASN A 414 -41.67 -13.05 18.39
N ALA A 415 -41.53 -14.18 17.70
CA ALA A 415 -40.66 -15.26 18.14
C ALA A 415 -39.22 -14.74 18.28
N SER A 416 -38.67 -14.79 19.49
CA SER A 416 -37.27 -14.43 19.76
C SER A 416 -36.35 -15.55 19.27
N ILE A 417 -35.39 -15.21 18.40
CA ILE A 417 -34.47 -16.15 17.78
C ILE A 417 -33.02 -15.98 18.27
N ALA A 418 -32.67 -14.78 18.76
CA ALA A 418 -31.40 -14.49 19.39
C ALA A 418 -31.45 -13.28 20.32
N LYS A 419 -30.34 -13.04 21.01
CA LYS A 419 -30.13 -11.86 21.84
C LYS A 419 -28.84 -11.15 21.44
N ALA A 420 -28.90 -9.83 21.33
CA ALA A 420 -27.75 -8.99 21.01
C ALA A 420 -27.04 -8.47 22.28
N ASP A 421 -25.75 -8.18 22.17
CA ASP A 421 -25.00 -7.41 23.18
C ASP A 421 -25.26 -5.92 22.98
N LEU A 422 -26.11 -5.36 23.84
CA LEU A 422 -26.51 -3.94 23.78
C LEU A 422 -25.33 -2.95 23.90
N ASN A 423 -24.15 -3.38 24.38
CA ASN A 423 -22.96 -2.53 24.44
C ASN A 423 -22.19 -2.46 23.11
N LYS A 424 -22.55 -3.30 22.15
CA LYS A 424 -21.85 -3.49 20.87
C LYS A 424 -22.78 -3.40 19.67
N VAL A 425 -23.86 -2.63 19.80
CA VAL A 425 -24.80 -2.32 18.71
C VAL A 425 -24.99 -0.82 18.62
N SER A 426 -25.41 -0.36 17.44
CA SER A 426 -25.73 1.03 17.21
C SER A 426 -27.02 1.44 17.94
N VAL A 427 -27.11 2.72 18.34
CA VAL A 427 -28.34 3.32 18.87
C VAL A 427 -28.70 4.50 18.00
N VAL A 428 -29.78 4.37 17.22
CA VAL A 428 -30.29 5.41 16.33
C VAL A 428 -31.67 5.84 16.83
N ASP A 429 -31.86 7.14 17.03
CA ASP A 429 -33.10 7.73 17.57
C ASP A 429 -33.58 7.06 18.89
N GLY A 430 -32.62 6.68 19.75
CA GLY A 430 -32.89 6.05 21.04
C GLY A 430 -33.28 4.57 20.97
N LYS A 431 -33.23 3.93 19.80
CA LYS A 431 -33.53 2.52 19.61
C LYS A 431 -32.25 1.72 19.32
N PRO A 432 -31.99 0.61 20.04
CA PRO A 432 -30.86 -0.26 19.73
C PRO A 432 -31.12 -1.05 18.43
N MET A 433 -30.12 -1.11 17.56
CA MET A 433 -30.19 -1.80 16.27
C MET A 433 -28.80 -2.14 15.72
N ILE A 434 -28.74 -3.07 14.77
CA ILE A 434 -27.55 -3.24 13.90
C ILE A 434 -27.88 -2.60 12.56
N THR A 435 -27.15 -1.54 12.21
CA THR A 435 -27.59 -0.64 11.14
C THR A 435 -27.15 -1.08 9.75
N ARG A 436 -28.02 -0.87 8.75
CA ARG A 436 -27.71 -0.99 7.32
C ARG A 436 -27.01 0.24 6.75
N ASN A 437 -26.94 1.33 7.50
CA ASN A 437 -26.26 2.55 7.08
C ASN A 437 -24.78 2.26 6.80
N THR A 438 -24.30 2.78 5.68
CA THR A 438 -22.94 2.53 5.24
C THR A 438 -21.97 3.64 5.64
N ASN A 439 -20.71 3.29 5.80
CA ASN A 439 -19.59 4.23 5.92
C ASN A 439 -19.22 4.85 4.55
N GLU A 440 -18.14 5.63 4.51
CA GLU A 440 -17.62 6.26 3.29
C GLU A 440 -17.13 5.27 2.20
N HIS A 441 -17.00 3.99 2.55
CA HIS A 441 -16.61 2.89 1.66
C HIS A 441 -17.80 2.02 1.22
N ASP A 442 -19.03 2.43 1.56
CA ASP A 442 -20.27 1.69 1.35
C ASP A 442 -20.28 0.30 2.02
N GLU A 443 -19.69 0.21 3.21
CA GLU A 443 -19.72 -0.96 4.10
C GLU A 443 -20.65 -0.69 5.30
N SER A 444 -21.50 -1.64 5.67
CA SER A 444 -22.40 -1.51 6.84
C SER A 444 -22.23 -2.65 7.85
N GLU A 445 -22.52 -2.35 9.11
CA GLU A 445 -22.50 -3.33 10.21
C GLU A 445 -23.41 -4.53 9.87
N LEU A 446 -24.64 -4.24 9.44
CA LEU A 446 -25.61 -5.28 9.11
C LEU A 446 -25.22 -6.09 7.87
N GLY A 447 -24.63 -5.44 6.86
CA GLY A 447 -24.10 -6.12 5.67
C GLY A 447 -23.03 -7.14 6.01
N ASN A 448 -22.11 -6.76 6.88
CA ASN A 448 -21.09 -7.66 7.40
C ASN A 448 -21.70 -8.79 8.23
N LEU A 449 -22.72 -8.50 9.05
CA LEU A 449 -23.36 -9.51 9.89
C LEU A 449 -24.09 -10.57 9.06
N ILE A 450 -24.79 -10.15 8.00
CA ILE A 450 -25.47 -11.04 7.05
C ILE A 450 -24.45 -11.96 6.38
N THR A 451 -23.40 -11.38 5.78
CA THR A 451 -22.39 -12.18 5.06
C THR A 451 -21.59 -13.09 5.99
N ASP A 452 -21.34 -12.68 7.23
CA ASP A 452 -20.75 -13.53 8.27
C ASP A 452 -21.67 -14.69 8.64
N GLY A 453 -22.97 -14.43 8.76
CA GLY A 453 -23.98 -15.46 9.01
C GLY A 453 -24.05 -16.49 7.88
N GLN A 454 -24.04 -16.02 6.63
CA GLN A 454 -24.01 -16.87 5.44
C GLN A 454 -22.76 -17.76 5.43
N LEU A 455 -21.57 -17.17 5.58
CA LEU A 455 -20.30 -17.90 5.60
C LEU A 455 -20.21 -18.88 6.77
N TYR A 456 -20.67 -18.47 7.95
CA TYR A 456 -20.74 -19.33 9.13
C TYR A 456 -21.65 -20.53 8.89
N MET A 457 -22.86 -20.32 8.38
CA MET A 457 -23.82 -21.41 8.16
C MET A 457 -23.35 -22.39 7.10
N ALA A 458 -22.72 -21.91 6.02
CA ALA A 458 -22.15 -22.79 5.03
C ALA A 458 -21.05 -23.68 5.62
N ASN A 459 -20.19 -23.10 6.45
CA ASN A 459 -19.04 -23.79 7.01
C ASN A 459 -19.36 -24.63 8.26
N ASN A 460 -20.55 -24.49 8.86
CA ASN A 460 -21.00 -25.25 10.03
C ASN A 460 -22.18 -26.20 9.74
N SER A 461 -22.64 -26.28 8.50
CA SER A 461 -23.67 -27.25 8.05
C SER A 461 -23.06 -28.42 7.26
N ASP A 462 -23.80 -29.52 7.11
CA ASP A 462 -23.42 -30.67 6.27
C ASP A 462 -23.76 -30.42 4.79
N LEU A 463 -23.25 -29.29 4.25
CA LEU A 463 -23.42 -28.95 2.84
C LEU A 463 -22.63 -29.91 1.96
N LYS A 464 -23.29 -30.41 0.92
CA LYS A 464 -22.71 -31.35 -0.04
C LYS A 464 -22.97 -30.89 -1.47
N ASP A 465 -22.01 -31.18 -2.35
CA ASP A 465 -22.17 -31.00 -3.79
C ASP A 465 -23.12 -32.08 -4.37
N ALA A 466 -23.43 -31.97 -5.67
CA ALA A 466 -24.26 -32.96 -6.37
C ALA A 466 -23.67 -34.40 -6.37
N LYS A 467 -22.38 -34.56 -6.03
CA LYS A 467 -21.68 -35.86 -5.92
C LYS A 467 -21.61 -36.38 -4.48
N GLY A 468 -22.14 -35.63 -3.51
CA GLY A 468 -22.15 -35.99 -2.09
C GLY A 468 -20.87 -35.61 -1.32
N ASN A 469 -19.94 -34.86 -1.93
CA ASN A 469 -18.71 -34.41 -1.25
C ASN A 469 -19.01 -33.22 -0.34
N PRO A 470 -18.39 -33.13 0.85
CA PRO A 470 -18.52 -31.96 1.71
C PRO A 470 -18.05 -30.68 1.01
N VAL A 471 -18.85 -29.62 1.10
CA VAL A 471 -18.55 -28.30 0.55
C VAL A 471 -18.24 -27.32 1.69
N LYS A 472 -17.22 -26.50 1.49
CA LYS A 472 -16.90 -25.33 2.32
C LYS A 472 -16.85 -24.10 1.43
N ALA A 473 -17.20 -22.96 2.00
CA ALA A 473 -17.14 -21.68 1.33
C ALA A 473 -15.95 -20.87 1.84
N ASP A 474 -15.26 -20.20 0.92
CA ASP A 474 -14.15 -19.30 1.21
C ASP A 474 -14.68 -17.91 1.58
N PHE A 475 -15.64 -17.41 0.80
CA PHE A 475 -16.14 -16.04 0.89
C PHE A 475 -17.68 -16.01 0.83
N ALA A 476 -18.27 -14.91 1.28
CA ALA A 476 -19.68 -14.60 1.06
C ALA A 476 -19.84 -13.16 0.56
N MET A 477 -20.76 -12.94 -0.37
CA MET A 477 -21.09 -11.61 -0.89
C MET A 477 -22.61 -11.46 -1.03
N THR A 478 -23.11 -10.29 -0.67
CA THR A 478 -24.50 -9.91 -0.95
C THR A 478 -24.57 -8.45 -1.36
N ASN A 479 -25.48 -8.12 -2.27
CA ASN A 479 -25.76 -6.77 -2.71
C ASN A 479 -26.49 -5.97 -1.62
N SER A 480 -26.21 -4.67 -1.54
CA SER A 480 -26.84 -3.73 -0.62
C SER A 480 -28.33 -3.55 -0.89
N GLY A 481 -28.78 -3.81 -2.12
CA GLY A 481 -30.19 -3.85 -2.51
C GLY A 481 -30.99 -4.96 -1.79
N GLY A 482 -30.32 -6.06 -1.42
CA GLY A 482 -30.90 -7.17 -0.66
C GLY A 482 -31.13 -6.90 0.83
N ILE A 483 -30.59 -5.78 1.37
CA ILE A 483 -30.70 -5.40 2.79
C ILE A 483 -31.73 -4.29 2.91
N ARG A 484 -32.93 -4.58 3.41
CA ARG A 484 -34.10 -3.68 3.29
C ARG A 484 -34.38 -2.81 4.51
N ALA A 485 -33.96 -3.24 5.69
CA ALA A 485 -34.13 -2.49 6.93
C ALA A 485 -32.93 -2.66 7.85
N ASP A 486 -32.83 -1.78 8.85
CA ASP A 486 -31.98 -2.03 10.02
C ASP A 486 -32.51 -3.25 10.79
N LEU A 487 -31.63 -3.99 11.46
CA LEU A 487 -32.04 -5.06 12.36
C LEU A 487 -32.44 -4.45 13.71
N LEU A 488 -33.73 -4.18 13.87
CA LEU A 488 -34.29 -3.61 15.10
C LEU A 488 -34.28 -4.62 16.25
N LEU A 489 -33.92 -4.13 17.44
CA LEU A 489 -33.94 -4.90 18.68
C LEU A 489 -35.08 -4.42 19.58
N ASP A 490 -35.66 -5.33 20.35
CA ASP A 490 -36.56 -4.93 21.43
C ASP A 490 -35.80 -4.30 22.61
N LYS A 491 -36.53 -3.83 23.63
CA LYS A 491 -35.95 -3.13 24.78
C LYS A 491 -35.04 -4.04 25.62
N GLU A 492 -35.24 -5.34 25.55
CA GLU A 492 -34.50 -6.37 26.25
C GLU A 492 -33.30 -6.90 25.43
N GLY A 493 -33.14 -6.41 24.20
CA GLY A 493 -32.08 -6.77 23.25
C GLY A 493 -32.35 -8.05 22.46
N ASN A 494 -33.60 -8.52 22.41
CA ASN A 494 -33.95 -9.67 21.60
C ASN A 494 -34.04 -9.30 20.12
N ILE A 495 -33.55 -10.23 19.30
CA ILE A 495 -33.73 -10.25 17.85
C ILE A 495 -34.91 -11.19 17.59
N THR A 496 -35.96 -10.67 16.95
CA THR A 496 -37.13 -11.48 16.59
C THR A 496 -37.04 -11.99 15.16
N TRP A 497 -37.77 -13.06 14.86
CA TRP A 497 -37.90 -13.59 13.51
C TRP A 497 -38.44 -12.53 12.54
N GLY A 498 -39.42 -11.74 12.97
CA GLY A 498 -39.97 -10.65 12.16
C GLY A 498 -38.93 -9.56 11.84
N ALA A 499 -38.02 -9.27 12.76
CA ALA A 499 -36.92 -8.34 12.50
C ALA A 499 -35.97 -8.89 11.42
N ALA A 500 -35.59 -10.17 11.50
CA ALA A 500 -34.76 -10.82 10.49
C ALA A 500 -35.43 -10.87 9.10
N GLN A 501 -36.73 -11.21 9.04
CA GLN A 501 -37.52 -11.17 7.79
C GLN A 501 -37.58 -9.76 7.19
N THR A 502 -37.69 -8.72 8.03
CA THR A 502 -37.72 -7.33 7.54
C THR A 502 -36.38 -6.90 6.94
N VAL A 503 -35.27 -7.48 7.41
CA VAL A 503 -33.93 -7.21 6.86
C VAL A 503 -33.74 -7.85 5.49
N GLN A 504 -34.08 -9.13 5.32
CA GLN A 504 -33.98 -9.86 4.05
C GLN A 504 -35.33 -10.49 3.68
N PRO A 505 -36.23 -9.75 3.00
CA PRO A 505 -37.62 -10.19 2.81
C PRO A 505 -37.87 -11.02 1.55
N PHE A 506 -36.88 -11.15 0.66
CA PHE A 506 -37.07 -11.73 -0.67
C PHE A 506 -37.11 -13.26 -0.66
N GLY A 507 -36.46 -13.91 0.31
CA GLY A 507 -36.35 -15.36 0.35
C GLY A 507 -35.49 -15.91 -0.79
N ASN A 508 -34.51 -15.12 -1.25
CA ASN A 508 -33.58 -15.51 -2.30
C ASN A 508 -32.81 -16.77 -1.88
N ILE A 509 -32.63 -17.73 -2.78
CA ILE A 509 -31.88 -18.95 -2.48
C ILE A 509 -30.39 -18.61 -2.45
N LEU A 510 -29.71 -18.92 -1.35
CA LEU A 510 -28.26 -18.76 -1.30
C LEU A 510 -27.58 -19.92 -2.04
N GLN A 511 -26.53 -19.61 -2.76
CA GLN A 511 -25.82 -20.53 -3.63
C GLN A 511 -24.32 -20.46 -3.34
N VAL A 512 -23.67 -21.62 -3.30
CA VAL A 512 -22.22 -21.71 -3.31
C VAL A 512 -21.79 -21.86 -4.75
N VAL A 513 -21.00 -20.90 -5.23
CA VAL A 513 -20.59 -20.78 -6.62
C VAL A 513 -19.06 -20.84 -6.68
N ASP A 514 -18.54 -21.70 -7.55
CA ASP A 514 -17.12 -21.79 -7.85
C ASP A 514 -16.73 -20.67 -8.82
N MET A 515 -15.79 -19.81 -8.40
CA MET A 515 -15.36 -18.64 -9.17
C MET A 515 -13.84 -18.48 -9.16
N THR A 516 -13.29 -17.99 -10.26
CA THR A 516 -11.88 -17.58 -10.30
C THR A 516 -11.66 -16.31 -9.48
N GLY A 517 -10.46 -16.13 -8.93
CA GLY A 517 -10.09 -14.88 -8.26
C GLY A 517 -10.21 -13.66 -9.17
N LYS A 518 -10.06 -13.84 -10.48
CA LYS A 518 -10.30 -12.81 -11.49
C LYS A 518 -11.77 -12.40 -11.58
N ASP A 519 -12.70 -13.36 -11.63
CA ASP A 519 -14.14 -13.07 -11.67
C ASP A 519 -14.62 -12.41 -10.38
N ILE A 520 -14.05 -12.80 -9.23
CA ILE A 520 -14.32 -12.14 -7.94
C ILE A 520 -13.89 -10.67 -7.97
N LYS A 521 -12.68 -10.37 -8.46
CA LYS A 521 -12.20 -9.00 -8.61
C LYS A 521 -13.06 -8.20 -9.59
N GLU A 522 -13.49 -8.82 -10.68
CA GLU A 522 -14.38 -8.20 -11.66
C GLU A 522 -15.76 -7.89 -11.07
N ALA A 523 -16.35 -8.81 -10.29
CA ALA A 523 -17.60 -8.55 -9.57
C ALA A 523 -17.49 -7.36 -8.62
N LEU A 524 -16.38 -7.27 -7.89
CA LEU A 524 -16.10 -6.12 -7.02
C LEU A 524 -15.87 -4.82 -7.83
N ASN A 525 -15.28 -4.88 -9.02
CA ASN A 525 -15.10 -3.71 -9.91
C ASN A 525 -16.40 -3.23 -10.57
N GLN A 526 -17.40 -4.11 -10.71
CA GLN A 526 -18.70 -3.76 -11.28
C GLN A 526 -19.55 -2.89 -10.35
N GLN A 527 -19.21 -2.86 -9.05
CA GLN A 527 -19.75 -1.89 -8.10
C GLN A 527 -19.55 -0.47 -8.66
N TYR A 528 -20.58 0.37 -8.58
CA TYR A 528 -20.58 1.78 -9.06
C TYR A 528 -20.44 2.01 -10.58
N ASN A 529 -19.99 1.01 -11.35
CA ASN A 529 -19.62 1.16 -12.76
C ASN A 529 -20.68 0.63 -13.75
N ASN A 530 -21.49 -0.35 -13.35
CA ASN A 530 -22.55 -0.89 -14.22
C ASN A 530 -23.89 -0.18 -14.01
N GLY A 531 -24.32 0.58 -15.03
CA GLY A 531 -25.74 0.88 -15.26
C GLY A 531 -26.39 1.94 -14.36
N LYS A 532 -25.63 2.78 -13.65
CA LYS A 532 -26.19 3.81 -12.73
C LYS A 532 -27.03 3.22 -11.56
N THR A 533 -27.00 1.91 -11.31
CA THR A 533 -27.87 1.24 -10.32
C THR A 533 -27.53 1.62 -8.87
N GLY A 534 -26.27 1.95 -8.58
CA GLY A 534 -25.84 2.44 -7.26
C GLY A 534 -25.74 1.38 -6.16
N TYR A 535 -25.90 0.10 -6.50
CA TYR A 535 -25.76 -1.01 -5.55
C TYR A 535 -24.30 -1.42 -5.32
N THR A 536 -24.01 -1.90 -4.11
CA THR A 536 -22.66 -2.24 -3.64
C THR A 536 -22.66 -3.61 -2.96
N LEU A 537 -21.51 -4.29 -2.90
CA LEU A 537 -21.38 -5.62 -2.31
C LEU A 537 -20.90 -5.53 -0.85
N GLN A 538 -21.64 -6.14 0.06
CA GLN A 538 -21.17 -6.47 1.40
C GLN A 538 -20.44 -7.81 1.32
N VAL A 539 -19.37 -8.01 2.10
CA VAL A 539 -18.44 -9.14 1.91
C VAL A 539 -18.04 -9.76 3.24
N SER A 540 -17.78 -11.06 3.27
CA SER A 540 -17.15 -11.79 4.38
C SER A 540 -16.11 -12.79 3.86
N GLY A 541 -15.08 -13.10 4.65
CA GLY A 541 -13.96 -13.96 4.26
C GLY A 541 -12.83 -13.23 3.50
N LEU A 542 -13.04 -11.96 3.13
CA LEU A 542 -12.07 -11.14 2.41
C LEU A 542 -12.06 -9.67 2.85
N LYS A 543 -10.97 -8.99 2.53
CA LYS A 543 -10.80 -7.53 2.59
C LYS A 543 -10.27 -7.02 1.26
N TYR A 544 -10.59 -5.78 0.89
CA TYR A 544 -10.05 -5.20 -0.33
C TYR A 544 -9.77 -3.69 -0.24
N ASP A 545 -8.76 -3.30 -1.01
CA ASP A 545 -8.38 -1.90 -1.23
C ASP A 545 -8.84 -1.45 -2.63
N TYR A 546 -9.33 -0.23 -2.75
CA TYR A 546 -9.76 0.33 -4.03
C TYR A 546 -9.23 1.76 -4.27
N SER A 547 -8.98 2.10 -5.53
CA SER A 547 -8.67 3.45 -5.99
C SER A 547 -9.87 4.10 -6.70
N GLY A 548 -9.78 5.39 -6.98
CA GLY A 548 -10.85 6.18 -7.61
C GLY A 548 -11.89 6.73 -6.63
N THR A 549 -12.96 7.29 -7.19
CA THR A 549 -14.08 7.84 -6.43
C THR A 549 -15.26 6.89 -6.45
N ALA A 550 -15.54 6.26 -5.30
CA ALA A 550 -16.83 5.66 -5.05
C ALA A 550 -17.92 6.76 -5.22
N LYS A 551 -19.02 6.44 -5.91
CA LYS A 551 -20.26 7.25 -6.07
C LYS A 551 -20.33 8.29 -7.21
N THR A 552 -19.26 8.63 -7.91
CA THR A 552 -19.36 9.62 -9.01
C THR A 552 -19.84 9.02 -10.33
N GLY A 553 -19.87 7.69 -10.46
CA GLY A 553 -20.31 6.99 -11.68
C GLY A 553 -19.43 7.30 -12.91
N ASP A 554 -18.23 7.84 -12.70
CA ASP A 554 -17.29 8.25 -13.75
C ASP A 554 -16.41 7.10 -14.26
N GLY A 555 -16.62 5.88 -13.75
CA GLY A 555 -15.83 4.71 -14.12
C GLY A 555 -14.45 4.62 -13.43
N SER A 556 -14.12 5.54 -12.51
CA SER A 556 -12.79 5.58 -11.89
C SER A 556 -12.57 4.55 -10.79
N PHE A 557 -13.65 3.95 -10.27
CA PHE A 557 -13.56 2.97 -9.20
C PHE A 557 -12.84 1.71 -9.69
N LYS A 558 -11.77 1.32 -8.98
CA LYS A 558 -10.98 0.14 -9.30
C LYS A 558 -10.48 -0.55 -8.04
N VAL A 559 -10.74 -1.84 -7.92
CA VAL A 559 -10.19 -2.71 -6.90
C VAL A 559 -8.73 -2.98 -7.21
N GLU A 560 -7.85 -2.67 -6.26
CA GLU A 560 -6.39 -2.82 -6.41
C GLU A 560 -5.91 -4.13 -5.77
N ASN A 561 -6.29 -4.37 -4.51
CA ASN A 561 -5.89 -5.55 -3.77
C ASN A 561 -7.11 -6.24 -3.18
N VAL A 562 -7.19 -7.56 -3.30
CA VAL A 562 -8.15 -8.39 -2.56
C VAL A 562 -7.37 -9.41 -1.76
N ARG A 563 -7.66 -9.51 -0.47
CA ARG A 563 -6.95 -10.38 0.49
C ARG A 563 -7.94 -11.25 1.22
N SER A 564 -7.58 -12.48 1.55
CA SER A 564 -8.37 -13.25 2.51
C SER A 564 -8.25 -12.62 3.90
N ASP A 565 -9.36 -12.58 4.65
CA ASP A 565 -9.38 -12.11 6.03
C ASP A 565 -8.81 -13.15 7.03
N ILE A 566 -8.64 -14.41 6.59
CA ILE A 566 -8.14 -15.51 7.40
C ILE A 566 -6.61 -15.45 7.50
N ASP A 567 -5.92 -15.34 6.36
CA ASP A 567 -4.45 -15.42 6.28
C ASP A 567 -3.77 -14.13 5.78
N GLY A 568 -4.53 -13.14 5.32
CA GLY A 568 -4.03 -11.88 4.78
C GLY A 568 -3.39 -11.99 3.39
N MET A 569 -3.40 -13.17 2.76
CA MET A 569 -2.79 -13.40 1.46
C MET A 569 -3.63 -12.79 0.33
N LEU A 570 -2.95 -12.29 -0.71
CA LEU A 570 -3.61 -11.82 -1.93
C LEU A 570 -4.35 -12.96 -2.65
N LEU A 571 -5.53 -12.65 -3.18
CA LEU A 571 -6.23 -13.55 -4.10
C LEU A 571 -5.43 -13.71 -5.41
N SER A 572 -5.22 -14.96 -5.80
CA SER A 572 -4.67 -15.33 -7.09
C SER A 572 -5.77 -15.32 -8.15
N ASP A 573 -5.51 -14.70 -9.30
CA ASP A 573 -6.49 -14.55 -10.37
C ASP A 573 -6.99 -15.89 -10.91
N GLU A 574 -6.10 -16.88 -11.01
CA GLU A 574 -6.38 -18.20 -11.61
C GLU A 574 -6.86 -19.24 -10.60
N LYS A 575 -6.78 -18.95 -9.29
CA LYS A 575 -7.27 -19.87 -8.27
C LYS A 575 -8.80 -19.80 -8.21
N HIS A 576 -9.42 -20.95 -8.04
CA HIS A 576 -10.85 -21.08 -7.82
C HIS A 576 -11.19 -20.99 -6.32
N TYR A 577 -12.31 -20.36 -6.02
CA TYR A 577 -12.83 -20.12 -4.69
C TYR A 577 -14.33 -20.37 -4.67
N ASN A 578 -14.82 -20.97 -3.58
CA ASN A 578 -16.25 -21.15 -3.35
C ASN A 578 -16.82 -19.89 -2.70
N VAL A 579 -17.65 -19.16 -3.43
CA VAL A 579 -18.25 -17.89 -3.00
C VAL A 579 -19.74 -18.09 -2.78
N ILE A 580 -20.24 -17.71 -1.61
CA ILE A 580 -21.67 -17.67 -1.33
C ILE A 580 -22.24 -16.38 -1.90
N ILE A 581 -23.21 -16.49 -2.78
CA ILE A 581 -24.02 -15.38 -3.28
C ILE A 581 -25.49 -15.78 -3.28
N ASN A 582 -26.39 -14.81 -3.39
CA ASN A 582 -27.79 -15.13 -3.64
C ASN A 582 -28.01 -15.45 -5.13
N ASP A 583 -29.03 -16.24 -5.43
CA ASP A 583 -29.46 -16.62 -6.78
C ASP A 583 -29.75 -15.43 -7.69
N PHE A 584 -30.23 -14.31 -7.14
CA PHE A 584 -30.37 -13.04 -7.84
C PHE A 584 -29.02 -12.53 -8.39
N LEU A 585 -27.97 -12.50 -7.57
CA LEU A 585 -26.61 -12.15 -8.00
C LEU A 585 -26.02 -13.19 -8.96
N PHE A 586 -26.27 -14.48 -8.74
CA PHE A 586 -25.81 -15.54 -9.66
C PHE A 586 -26.38 -15.37 -11.07
N GLY A 587 -27.62 -14.88 -11.18
CA GLY A 587 -28.25 -14.49 -12.45
C GLY A 587 -27.73 -13.20 -13.08
N GLY A 588 -26.78 -12.50 -12.43
CA GLY A 588 -26.24 -11.21 -12.90
C GLY A 588 -27.04 -9.99 -12.42
N GLY A 589 -27.89 -10.15 -11.40
CA GLY A 589 -28.70 -9.10 -10.80
C GLY A 589 -27.89 -7.89 -10.34
N ASP A 590 -28.54 -6.72 -10.25
CA ASP A 590 -27.94 -5.40 -9.94
C ASP A 590 -26.80 -4.98 -10.91
N GLY A 591 -26.63 -5.70 -12.02
CA GLY A 591 -25.57 -5.47 -12.99
C GLY A 591 -24.27 -6.24 -12.70
N PHE A 592 -24.25 -7.17 -11.74
CA PHE A 592 -23.06 -7.96 -11.40
C PHE A 592 -22.86 -9.17 -12.32
N LYS A 593 -22.70 -8.92 -13.62
CA LYS A 593 -22.53 -9.95 -14.67
C LYS A 593 -21.31 -10.86 -14.45
N ALA A 594 -20.32 -10.44 -13.68
CA ALA A 594 -19.18 -11.30 -13.35
C ALA A 594 -19.60 -12.60 -12.64
N PHE A 595 -20.67 -12.57 -11.82
CA PHE A 595 -21.16 -13.74 -11.12
C PHE A 595 -21.71 -14.82 -12.07
N THR A 596 -22.15 -14.45 -13.29
CA THR A 596 -22.67 -15.42 -14.28
C THR A 596 -21.57 -16.30 -14.88
N ASN A 597 -20.30 -15.96 -14.66
CA ASN A 597 -19.16 -16.79 -15.08
C ASN A 597 -18.90 -17.96 -14.12
N GLY A 598 -19.47 -17.91 -12.91
CA GLY A 598 -19.26 -18.93 -11.90
C GLY A 598 -20.07 -20.21 -12.15
N GLU A 599 -19.61 -21.32 -11.59
CA GLU A 599 -20.31 -22.60 -11.67
C GLU A 599 -21.02 -22.91 -10.34
N LEU A 600 -22.32 -23.23 -10.39
CA LEU A 600 -23.08 -23.62 -9.20
C LEU A 600 -22.54 -24.94 -8.63
N VAL A 601 -22.06 -24.90 -7.38
CA VAL A 601 -21.57 -26.09 -6.65
C VAL A 601 -22.70 -26.76 -5.89
N THR A 602 -23.44 -25.97 -5.12
CA THR A 602 -24.61 -26.42 -4.34
C THR A 602 -25.47 -25.23 -3.92
N ALA A 603 -26.72 -25.51 -3.54
CA ALA A 603 -27.63 -24.51 -2.97
C ALA A 603 -27.74 -24.68 -1.45
N MET A 604 -27.96 -23.57 -0.77
CA MET A 604 -28.26 -23.47 0.65
C MET A 604 -29.75 -23.15 0.84
N ASP A 605 -30.14 -22.90 2.09
CA ASP A 605 -31.46 -22.36 2.40
C ASP A 605 -31.61 -20.93 1.86
N THR A 606 -32.79 -20.35 2.00
CA THR A 606 -33.04 -18.95 1.65
C THR A 606 -32.18 -18.01 2.51
N ASP A 607 -32.00 -16.79 2.03
CA ASP A 607 -31.27 -15.74 2.72
C ASP A 607 -31.84 -15.46 4.12
N THR A 608 -33.17 -15.32 4.25
CA THR A 608 -33.82 -15.16 5.55
C THR A 608 -33.60 -16.35 6.47
N ASN A 609 -33.86 -17.58 6.00
CA ASN A 609 -33.73 -18.77 6.83
C ASN A 609 -32.28 -18.99 7.26
N THR A 610 -31.32 -18.74 6.36
CA THR A 610 -29.89 -18.82 6.70
C THR A 610 -29.54 -17.82 7.79
N PHE A 611 -30.08 -16.60 7.74
CA PHE A 611 -29.84 -15.58 8.76
C PHE A 611 -30.49 -15.95 10.11
N VAL A 612 -31.71 -16.49 10.09
CA VAL A 612 -32.39 -17.02 11.29
C VAL A 612 -31.63 -18.20 11.89
N ASN A 613 -31.24 -19.18 11.07
CA ASN A 613 -30.48 -20.35 11.50
C ASN A 613 -29.11 -19.97 12.08
N TYR A 614 -28.47 -18.93 11.54
CA TYR A 614 -27.27 -18.36 12.13
C TYR A 614 -27.50 -17.87 13.56
N PHE A 615 -28.58 -17.10 13.77
CA PHE A 615 -28.96 -16.62 15.10
C PHE A 615 -29.29 -17.76 16.06
N GLU A 616 -30.05 -18.75 15.62
CA GLU A 616 -30.36 -19.94 16.44
C GLU A 616 -29.09 -20.73 16.80
N ALA A 617 -28.16 -20.90 15.86
CA ALA A 617 -26.89 -21.57 16.11
C ALA A 617 -26.02 -20.82 17.12
N LYS A 618 -26.04 -19.48 17.12
CA LYS A 618 -25.37 -18.64 18.10
C LYS A 618 -26.03 -18.73 19.48
N THR A 619 -27.36 -18.69 19.52
CA THR A 619 -28.15 -18.89 20.74
C THR A 619 -27.90 -20.26 21.37
N ALA A 620 -27.84 -21.32 20.57
CA ALA A 620 -27.52 -22.67 21.04
C ALA A 620 -26.12 -22.76 21.69
N LYS A 621 -25.17 -21.93 21.23
CA LYS A 621 -23.83 -21.76 21.81
C LYS A 621 -23.77 -20.76 22.97
N LYS A 622 -24.89 -20.12 23.32
CA LYS A 622 -25.00 -19.05 24.33
C LYS A 622 -24.14 -17.81 24.00
N GLU A 623 -23.94 -17.55 22.71
CA GLU A 623 -23.24 -16.37 22.22
C GLU A 623 -24.24 -15.23 21.98
N LEU A 624 -23.89 -14.00 22.38
CA LEU A 624 -24.65 -12.80 22.03
C LEU A 624 -24.27 -12.31 20.63
N ILE A 625 -25.22 -11.71 19.92
CA ILE A 625 -24.99 -11.08 18.61
C ILE A 625 -24.39 -9.69 18.80
N GLU A 626 -23.34 -9.38 18.05
CA GLU A 626 -22.63 -8.10 18.08
C GLU A 626 -22.65 -7.47 16.69
N ALA A 627 -22.57 -6.14 16.60
CA ALA A 627 -22.35 -5.46 15.32
C ALA A 627 -20.90 -5.71 14.85
N PRO A 628 -20.67 -6.28 13.66
CA PRO A 628 -19.33 -6.44 13.11
C PRO A 628 -18.67 -5.10 12.83
N LYS A 629 -17.32 -5.08 12.89
CA LYS A 629 -16.54 -3.92 12.48
C LYS A 629 -16.71 -3.68 10.97
N VAL A 630 -16.71 -2.40 10.58
CA VAL A 630 -16.71 -1.95 9.19
C VAL A 630 -15.29 -1.63 8.72
N ASP A 631 -14.49 -2.67 8.51
CA ASP A 631 -13.05 -2.60 8.19
C ASP A 631 -12.59 -3.55 7.07
N ARG A 632 -13.53 -3.99 6.22
CA ARG A 632 -13.27 -4.90 5.08
C ARG A 632 -13.00 -4.15 3.78
N LYS A 633 -13.39 -2.88 3.70
CA LYS A 633 -13.16 -2.01 2.55
C LYS A 633 -12.31 -0.80 2.93
N SER A 634 -11.28 -0.51 2.15
CA SER A 634 -10.42 0.66 2.36
C SER A 634 -10.04 1.33 1.04
N LYS A 635 -9.78 2.63 1.09
CA LYS A 635 -9.10 3.30 -0.03
C LYS A 635 -7.65 2.83 -0.11
N TYR A 636 -7.24 2.41 -1.30
CA TYR A 636 -5.86 2.12 -1.61
C TYR A 636 -5.02 3.38 -1.45
N VAL A 637 -4.01 3.30 -0.59
CA VAL A 637 -2.98 4.31 -0.44
C VAL A 637 -1.67 3.66 -0.84
N MET A 638 -1.13 4.05 -2.00
CA MET A 638 0.18 3.60 -2.43
C MET A 638 1.22 3.98 -1.37
N SER A 639 1.95 2.98 -0.88
CA SER A 639 2.98 3.16 0.13
C SER A 639 4.19 3.92 -0.43
N ALA A 640 5.03 4.45 0.46
CA ALA A 640 6.28 5.08 0.08
C ALA A 640 7.23 4.09 -0.64
N ASP A 641 7.24 2.81 -0.24
CA ASP A 641 8.07 1.80 -0.87
C ASP A 641 7.59 1.45 -2.29
N GLU A 642 6.28 1.28 -2.49
CA GLU A 642 5.71 1.07 -3.83
C GLU A 642 5.95 2.27 -4.75
N LEU A 643 5.71 3.50 -4.25
CA LEU A 643 5.99 4.72 -5.02
C LEU A 643 7.47 4.83 -5.39
N LYS A 644 8.37 4.32 -4.54
CA LYS A 644 9.82 4.32 -4.78
C LYS A 644 10.20 3.30 -5.85
N GLU A 645 9.58 2.13 -5.87
CA GLU A 645 9.86 1.08 -6.88
C GLU A 645 9.45 1.52 -8.29
N VAL A 646 8.32 2.20 -8.42
CA VAL A 646 7.82 2.68 -9.72
C VAL A 646 8.47 3.99 -10.17
N THR A 647 9.11 4.72 -9.26
CA THR A 647 9.76 6.00 -9.58
C THR A 647 11.21 5.84 -10.00
N LYS A 648 11.51 6.20 -11.24
CA LYS A 648 12.87 6.17 -11.81
C LYS A 648 13.17 7.48 -12.53
N VAL A 649 14.19 8.19 -12.06
CA VAL A 649 14.71 9.38 -12.73
C VAL A 649 15.83 8.97 -13.68
N ASN A 650 15.81 9.49 -14.91
CA ASN A 650 16.88 9.26 -15.87
C ASN A 650 18.20 9.93 -15.39
N PRO A 651 19.38 9.47 -15.85
CA PRO A 651 20.65 10.05 -15.45
C PRO A 651 20.70 11.57 -15.72
N ILE A 652 21.17 12.32 -14.72
CA ILE A 652 21.27 13.79 -14.75
C ILE A 652 22.74 14.16 -14.93
N LYS A 653 23.05 15.06 -15.86
CA LYS A 653 24.40 15.57 -16.12
C LYS A 653 24.55 17.02 -15.67
N LYS A 654 25.80 17.40 -15.37
CA LYS A 654 26.12 18.80 -15.07
C LYS A 654 25.83 19.66 -16.31
N GLY A 655 25.00 20.68 -16.14
CA GLY A 655 24.59 21.59 -17.22
C GLY A 655 23.19 21.33 -17.78
N ASP A 656 22.54 20.22 -17.41
CA ASP A 656 21.19 19.89 -17.86
C ASP A 656 20.18 20.97 -17.46
N THR A 657 19.21 21.21 -18.36
CA THR A 657 18.10 22.14 -18.16
C THR A 657 16.73 21.45 -18.11
N VAL A 658 16.69 20.15 -18.39
CA VAL A 658 15.47 19.32 -18.37
C VAL A 658 15.82 18.00 -17.71
N ILE A 659 14.97 17.52 -16.81
CA ILE A 659 15.08 16.19 -16.20
C ILE A 659 13.85 15.37 -16.55
N THR A 660 14.05 14.11 -16.95
CA THR A 660 12.98 13.19 -17.33
C THR A 660 13.01 11.92 -16.49
N GLY A 661 11.90 11.19 -16.48
CA GLY A 661 11.81 9.90 -15.82
C GLY A 661 10.40 9.31 -15.87
N VAL A 662 10.17 8.32 -15.02
CA VAL A 662 8.88 7.68 -14.80
C VAL A 662 8.54 7.63 -13.31
N SER A 663 7.25 7.67 -12.98
CA SER A 663 6.69 7.49 -11.64
C SER A 663 5.28 6.91 -11.75
N ALA A 664 4.53 6.85 -10.65
CA ALA A 664 3.12 6.53 -10.69
C ALA A 664 2.36 7.59 -11.53
N PRO A 665 1.33 7.20 -12.30
CA PRO A 665 0.48 8.14 -13.02
C PRO A 665 -0.02 9.28 -12.11
N ASP A 666 -0.09 10.49 -12.67
CA ASP A 666 -0.50 11.73 -11.99
C ASP A 666 0.37 12.16 -10.79
N ALA A 667 1.48 11.48 -10.50
CA ALA A 667 2.39 11.88 -9.42
C ALA A 667 3.04 13.25 -9.71
N PHE A 668 3.06 14.12 -8.70
CA PHE A 668 3.76 15.39 -8.77
C PHE A 668 5.25 15.19 -8.51
N VAL A 669 6.08 15.75 -9.37
CA VAL A 669 7.53 15.61 -9.33
C VAL A 669 8.19 16.98 -9.21
N ALA A 670 9.21 17.09 -8.37
CA ALA A 670 10.01 18.30 -8.24
C ALA A 670 11.49 17.99 -8.03
N PHE A 671 12.34 18.91 -8.49
CA PHE A 671 13.78 18.85 -8.31
C PHE A 671 14.24 20.12 -7.60
N GLY A 672 15.15 19.97 -6.65
CA GLY A 672 15.72 21.04 -5.84
C GLY A 672 17.23 20.96 -5.71
N LYS A 673 17.84 22.04 -5.24
CA LYS A 673 19.23 22.08 -4.79
C LYS A 673 19.41 21.33 -3.48
N VAL A 674 20.66 21.14 -3.04
CA VAL A 674 21.00 20.52 -1.75
C VAL A 674 20.37 21.26 -0.56
N ASP A 675 20.09 22.56 -0.68
CA ASP A 675 19.38 23.36 0.33
C ASP A 675 17.84 23.29 0.24
N ASN A 676 17.30 22.37 -0.57
CA ASN A 676 15.88 22.18 -0.88
C ASN A 676 15.20 23.34 -1.63
N THR A 677 15.96 24.30 -2.19
CA THR A 677 15.39 25.28 -3.11
C THR A 677 14.93 24.57 -4.38
N ILE A 678 13.61 24.59 -4.66
CA ILE A 678 13.03 23.95 -5.85
C ILE A 678 13.44 24.71 -7.12
N ILE A 679 14.05 23.98 -8.05
CA ILE A 679 14.54 24.47 -9.35
C ILE A 679 13.74 23.91 -10.54
N GLY A 680 12.73 23.07 -10.30
CA GLY A 680 11.81 22.58 -11.34
C GLY A 680 10.65 21.78 -10.75
N ARG A 681 9.50 21.82 -11.42
CA ARG A 681 8.29 21.03 -11.07
C ARG A 681 7.63 20.48 -12.33
N GLY A 682 6.98 19.33 -12.20
CA GLY A 682 6.14 18.73 -13.23
C GLY A 682 5.19 17.70 -12.64
N GLN A 683 4.46 17.01 -13.51
CA GLN A 683 3.54 15.95 -13.14
C GLN A 683 3.72 14.80 -14.13
N ALA A 684 3.65 13.57 -13.64
CA ALA A 684 3.66 12.38 -14.48
C ALA A 684 2.35 12.27 -15.26
N ASP A 685 2.43 11.88 -16.53
CA ASP A 685 1.26 11.63 -17.37
C ASP A 685 0.57 10.30 -17.02
N LYS A 686 -0.44 9.92 -17.81
CA LYS A 686 -1.23 8.69 -17.61
C LYS A 686 -0.40 7.42 -17.76
N ASP A 687 0.72 7.47 -18.48
CA ASP A 687 1.69 6.38 -18.61
C ASP A 687 2.78 6.44 -17.52
N GLY A 688 2.68 7.40 -16.60
CA GLY A 688 3.65 7.64 -15.54
C GLY A 688 4.90 8.39 -15.97
N LYS A 689 5.01 8.89 -17.21
CA LYS A 689 6.21 9.61 -17.68
C LYS A 689 6.16 11.07 -17.26
N PHE A 690 7.30 11.61 -16.84
CA PHE A 690 7.42 13.03 -16.53
C PHE A 690 8.60 13.69 -17.24
N GLU A 691 8.44 14.98 -17.53
CA GLU A 691 9.47 15.89 -18.00
C GLU A 691 9.41 17.18 -17.17
N VAL A 692 10.52 17.57 -16.56
CA VAL A 692 10.62 18.75 -15.69
C VAL A 692 11.64 19.72 -16.26
N GLN A 693 11.14 20.87 -16.73
CA GLN A 693 11.97 22.00 -17.13
C GLN A 693 12.54 22.70 -15.88
N LEU A 694 13.85 22.92 -15.86
CA LEU A 694 14.54 23.59 -14.76
C LEU A 694 14.64 25.10 -14.99
N THR A 695 14.56 25.88 -13.90
CA THR A 695 14.73 27.34 -13.90
C THR A 695 16.20 27.77 -13.99
N GLU A 696 17.12 26.85 -13.71
CA GLU A 696 18.57 27.05 -13.84
C GLU A 696 19.26 25.72 -14.19
N LYS A 697 20.52 25.80 -14.65
CA LYS A 697 21.29 24.60 -15.01
C LYS A 697 21.74 23.83 -13.78
N VAL A 698 21.73 22.49 -13.87
CA VAL A 698 22.31 21.62 -12.83
C VAL A 698 23.80 21.93 -12.66
N SER A 699 24.18 22.44 -11.50
CA SER A 699 25.56 22.85 -11.19
C SER A 699 26.18 22.11 -10.00
N GLU A 700 25.34 21.50 -9.17
CA GLU A 700 25.71 20.75 -7.98
C GLU A 700 26.03 19.28 -8.31
N LYS A 701 26.76 18.60 -7.42
CA LYS A 701 27.09 17.16 -7.59
C LYS A 701 25.90 16.25 -7.25
N THR A 702 24.87 16.83 -6.65
CA THR A 702 23.65 16.16 -6.19
C THR A 702 22.50 17.14 -6.36
N VAL A 703 21.34 16.64 -6.76
CA VAL A 703 20.07 17.36 -6.74
C VAL A 703 19.07 16.59 -5.89
N ASN A 704 18.24 17.29 -5.13
CA ASN A 704 17.20 16.66 -4.33
C ASN A 704 15.97 16.42 -5.22
N PHE A 705 15.46 15.21 -5.16
CA PHE A 705 14.26 14.79 -5.86
C PHE A 705 13.11 14.68 -4.88
N HIS A 706 11.94 15.14 -5.28
CA HIS A 706 10.70 15.00 -4.53
C HIS A 706 9.64 14.40 -5.45
N VAL A 707 8.95 13.37 -5.00
CA VAL A 707 7.76 12.84 -5.66
C VAL A 707 6.61 12.67 -4.68
N ALA A 708 5.40 12.97 -5.16
CA ALA A 708 4.20 13.04 -4.35
C ALA A 708 3.01 12.45 -5.10
N LEU A 709 2.33 11.50 -4.47
CA LEU A 709 1.03 10.97 -4.94
C LEU A 709 0.05 11.00 -3.76
N GLY A 710 -1.01 11.79 -3.84
CA GLY A 710 -1.96 11.98 -2.74
C GLY A 710 -1.28 12.54 -1.48
N GLN A 711 -1.25 11.76 -0.39
CA GLN A 711 -0.53 12.08 0.86
C GLN A 711 0.87 11.47 0.95
N THR A 712 1.18 10.47 0.12
CA THR A 712 2.50 9.80 0.12
C THR A 712 3.54 10.74 -0.48
N ARG A 713 4.68 10.86 0.20
CA ARG A 713 5.81 11.72 -0.19
C ARG A 713 7.10 10.91 -0.14
N LEU A 714 7.92 11.06 -1.16
CA LEU A 714 9.29 10.57 -1.19
C LEU A 714 10.21 11.71 -1.51
N GLU A 715 11.34 11.75 -0.81
CA GLU A 715 12.42 12.67 -1.10
C GLU A 715 13.77 11.97 -1.00
N GLY A 716 14.73 12.41 -1.81
CA GLY A 716 16.07 11.85 -1.74
C GLY A 716 17.06 12.50 -2.69
N PRO A 717 18.36 12.39 -2.41
CA PRO A 717 19.41 12.89 -3.28
C PRO A 717 19.56 12.02 -4.53
N ILE A 718 19.70 12.66 -5.69
CA ILE A 718 20.11 12.03 -6.95
C ILE A 718 21.48 12.56 -7.33
N PHE A 719 22.42 11.64 -7.57
CA PHE A 719 23.78 11.99 -7.97
C PHE A 719 23.84 12.39 -9.44
N VAL A 720 24.50 13.51 -9.70
CA VAL A 720 24.73 14.02 -11.05
C VAL A 720 25.96 13.30 -11.63
N GLU A 721 25.82 12.76 -12.85
CA GLU A 721 26.93 12.14 -13.57
C GLU A 721 28.07 13.15 -13.78
N LEU A 722 29.26 12.80 -13.31
CA LEU A 722 30.45 13.63 -13.41
C LEU A 722 31.26 13.25 -14.67
N PRO A 723 31.88 14.22 -15.36
CA PRO A 723 32.69 14.02 -16.58
C PRO A 723 33.74 12.90 -16.50
N GLN A 724 34.34 12.70 -15.34
CA GLN A 724 35.38 11.70 -15.11
C GLN A 724 34.88 10.26 -14.95
N GLY A 725 33.56 10.05 -14.94
CA GLY A 725 32.94 8.76 -14.63
C GLY A 725 33.12 8.33 -13.17
N PRO A 726 32.59 7.16 -12.79
CA PRO A 726 32.71 6.64 -11.42
C PRO A 726 34.16 6.23 -11.09
N TYR A 727 34.50 6.23 -9.80
CA TYR A 727 35.75 5.63 -9.31
C TYR A 727 35.71 4.12 -9.53
N ILE A 728 36.74 3.59 -10.20
CA ILE A 728 36.92 2.16 -10.39
C ILE A 728 38.12 1.73 -9.55
N GLU A 729 37.90 0.81 -8.60
CA GLU A 729 39.00 0.23 -7.82
C GLU A 729 39.98 -0.51 -8.75
N TYR A 730 41.29 -0.27 -8.56
CA TYR A 730 42.32 -0.81 -9.44
C TYR A 730 43.39 -1.60 -8.67
N GLY A 731 43.93 -1.03 -7.60
CA GLY A 731 44.82 -1.73 -6.65
C GLY A 731 46.11 -2.32 -7.27
N LYS A 732 46.63 -1.74 -8.36
CA LYS A 732 47.83 -2.24 -9.05
C LYS A 732 49.08 -1.39 -8.78
N TYR A 733 50.25 -1.99 -8.91
CA TYR A 733 51.53 -1.27 -8.91
C TYR A 733 51.86 -0.80 -10.32
N VAL A 734 52.10 0.50 -10.46
CA VAL A 734 52.44 1.10 -11.76
C VAL A 734 53.73 1.90 -11.63
N LYS A 735 54.57 1.84 -12.67
CA LYS A 735 55.78 2.65 -12.78
C LYS A 735 55.55 3.79 -13.75
N VAL A 736 55.92 5.00 -13.37
CA VAL A 736 55.83 6.15 -14.27
C VAL A 736 57.01 6.09 -15.25
N VAL A 737 56.71 5.97 -16.54
CA VAL A 737 57.72 5.77 -17.59
C VAL A 737 57.81 6.87 -18.64
N LYS A 738 56.78 7.72 -18.76
CA LYS A 738 56.78 8.82 -19.72
C LYS A 738 56.90 10.18 -19.04
N LYS A 739 57.71 11.07 -19.64
CA LYS A 739 57.87 12.48 -19.23
C LYS A 739 56.74 13.34 -19.82
N ASN A 740 56.57 14.55 -19.29
CA ASN A 740 55.64 15.60 -19.75
C ASN A 740 54.15 15.27 -19.57
N TYR A 741 53.81 14.46 -18.58
CA TYR A 741 52.43 14.26 -18.15
C TYR A 741 52.17 14.97 -16.83
N SER A 742 51.06 15.70 -16.75
CA SER A 742 50.60 16.33 -15.51
C SER A 742 50.01 15.28 -14.58
N LEU A 743 50.28 15.44 -13.29
CA LEU A 743 49.52 14.82 -12.21
C LEU A 743 48.52 15.86 -11.72
N TRP A 744 47.23 15.63 -11.94
CA TRP A 744 46.15 16.58 -11.64
C TRP A 744 45.67 16.46 -10.19
N SER A 745 45.27 17.59 -9.59
CA SER A 745 44.62 17.62 -8.26
C SER A 745 43.12 17.33 -8.31
N ASN A 746 42.48 17.56 -9.46
CA ASN A 746 41.05 17.34 -9.72
C ASN A 746 40.82 17.20 -11.24
N PHE A 747 39.58 16.94 -11.63
CA PHE A 747 39.16 16.85 -13.03
C PHE A 747 38.76 18.20 -13.64
N ASP A 748 39.00 19.31 -12.93
CA ASP A 748 38.96 20.67 -13.46
C ASP A 748 40.35 21.11 -14.00
N TRP A 749 41.24 20.14 -14.23
CA TRP A 749 42.57 20.32 -14.83
C TRP A 749 43.52 21.24 -14.03
N GLN A 750 43.40 21.24 -12.71
CA GLN A 750 44.38 21.91 -11.85
C GLN A 750 45.62 21.01 -11.64
N GLU A 751 46.81 21.48 -12.03
CA GLU A 751 48.05 20.70 -11.94
C GLU A 751 48.62 20.66 -10.50
N ARG A 752 48.99 19.46 -10.05
CA ARG A 752 49.58 19.21 -8.72
C ARG A 752 51.08 18.92 -8.77
N ASN A 753 51.50 18.15 -9.77
CA ASN A 753 52.89 17.73 -9.97
C ASN A 753 53.10 17.32 -11.44
N LYS A 754 54.33 16.96 -11.82
CA LYS A 754 54.66 16.44 -13.15
C LYS A 754 55.35 15.09 -13.10
N SER A 755 55.12 14.28 -14.11
CA SER A 755 55.71 12.94 -14.24
C SER A 755 57.24 12.97 -14.29
N ASN A 756 57.83 14.10 -14.69
CA ASN A 756 59.28 14.34 -14.70
C ASN A 756 59.90 14.19 -13.31
N ASN A 757 59.17 14.56 -12.26
CA ASN A 757 59.66 14.55 -10.87
C ASN A 757 59.60 13.15 -10.22
N VAL A 758 58.86 12.24 -10.83
CA VAL A 758 58.56 10.89 -10.30
C VAL A 758 58.88 9.81 -11.32
N LEU A 759 59.72 10.13 -12.30
CA LEU A 759 60.05 9.22 -13.39
C LEU A 759 60.82 8.01 -12.85
N ASN A 760 60.43 6.81 -13.30
CA ASN A 760 60.89 5.50 -12.86
C ASN A 760 60.54 5.13 -11.41
N GLU A 761 59.72 5.94 -10.73
CA GLU A 761 59.17 5.56 -9.44
C GLU A 761 57.96 4.66 -9.59
N VAL A 762 57.76 3.76 -8.63
CA VAL A 762 56.64 2.82 -8.57
C VAL A 762 55.62 3.34 -7.56
N PHE A 763 54.37 3.44 -7.98
CA PHE A 763 53.24 3.89 -7.18
C PHE A 763 52.19 2.79 -7.07
N THR A 764 51.37 2.87 -6.03
CA THR A 764 50.11 2.13 -5.97
C THR A 764 49.04 2.97 -6.64
N ALA A 765 48.53 2.50 -7.79
CA ALA A 765 47.35 3.07 -8.42
C ALA A 765 46.11 2.46 -7.75
N ARG A 766 45.52 3.20 -6.80
CA ARG A 766 44.39 2.67 -6.00
C ARG A 766 43.11 2.59 -6.80
N GLY A 767 42.88 3.55 -7.69
CA GLY A 767 41.75 3.49 -8.62
C GLY A 767 42.00 4.20 -9.93
N LYS A 768 41.07 4.01 -10.86
CA LYS A 768 41.07 4.56 -12.21
C LYS A 768 39.73 5.22 -12.53
N TYR A 769 39.75 6.18 -13.46
CA TYR A 769 38.59 6.95 -13.91
C TYR A 769 38.58 6.99 -15.43
N ASN A 770 37.47 6.58 -16.04
CA ASN A 770 37.27 6.64 -17.48
C ASN A 770 36.58 7.96 -17.81
N HIS A 771 37.35 8.96 -18.25
CA HIS A 771 36.84 10.30 -18.47
C HIS A 771 36.11 10.40 -19.82
N GLU A 772 35.09 11.25 -19.90
CA GLU A 772 34.33 11.53 -21.13
C GLU A 772 35.18 12.03 -22.30
N ASN A 773 36.42 12.47 -22.04
CA ASN A 773 37.38 12.89 -23.07
C ASN A 773 38.08 11.69 -23.74
N GLY A 774 37.70 10.46 -23.37
CA GLY A 774 38.24 9.21 -23.90
C GLY A 774 39.52 8.70 -23.22
N ALA A 775 40.06 9.43 -22.24
CA ALA A 775 41.28 9.02 -21.52
C ALA A 775 40.99 8.40 -20.14
N THR A 776 41.83 7.44 -19.76
CA THR A 776 41.83 6.84 -18.41
C THR A 776 42.83 7.56 -17.51
N TYR A 777 42.40 7.94 -16.31
CA TYR A 777 43.27 8.55 -15.29
C TYR A 777 43.41 7.64 -14.06
N LEU A 778 44.64 7.41 -13.61
CA LEU A 778 44.98 6.63 -12.42
C LEU A 778 45.22 7.54 -11.20
N SER A 779 44.69 7.17 -10.05
CA SER A 779 44.94 7.83 -8.76
C SER A 779 46.17 7.23 -8.07
N LEU A 780 47.30 7.97 -8.09
CA LEU A 780 48.58 7.47 -7.62
C LEU A 780 48.83 7.77 -6.15
N TYR A 781 49.31 6.76 -5.41
CA TYR A 781 49.72 6.85 -4.02
C TYR A 781 51.18 6.38 -3.88
N ASP A 782 51.97 7.16 -3.14
CA ASP A 782 53.33 6.76 -2.80
C ASP A 782 53.35 5.64 -1.73
N ASN A 783 54.55 5.18 -1.40
CA ASN A 783 54.77 4.10 -0.44
C ASN A 783 54.39 4.43 1.01
N LYS A 784 54.13 5.70 1.34
CA LYS A 784 53.58 6.12 2.65
C LYS A 784 52.05 6.25 2.61
N GLY A 785 51.43 5.88 1.49
CA GLY A 785 50.00 6.07 1.27
C GLY A 785 49.63 7.53 1.05
N LYS A 786 50.58 8.41 0.75
CA LYS A 786 50.30 9.82 0.44
C LYS A 786 49.94 9.93 -1.05
N TRP A 787 48.81 10.58 -1.29
CA TRP A 787 48.29 10.79 -2.63
C TRP A 787 49.11 11.81 -3.43
N GLN A 788 49.48 11.42 -4.65
CA GLN A 788 50.37 12.17 -5.54
C GLN A 788 49.65 12.91 -6.68
N GLY A 789 48.44 12.47 -7.04
CA GLY A 789 47.63 13.09 -8.09
C GLY A 789 47.03 12.07 -9.06
N TYR A 790 46.20 12.55 -9.98
CA TYR A 790 45.66 11.77 -11.10
C TYR A 790 46.58 11.87 -12.32
N ILE A 791 47.06 10.76 -12.85
CA ILE A 791 47.89 10.74 -14.06
C ILE A 791 47.17 10.00 -15.19
N ASN A 792 47.37 10.40 -16.43
CA ASN A 792 46.91 9.61 -17.58
C ASN A 792 47.58 8.23 -17.57
N GLU A 793 46.80 7.15 -17.66
CA GLU A 793 47.27 5.76 -17.59
C GLU A 793 48.39 5.48 -18.62
N ASN A 794 48.31 6.11 -19.80
CA ASN A 794 49.30 5.96 -20.86
C ASN A 794 50.71 6.42 -20.48
N ALA A 795 50.87 7.17 -19.40
CA ALA A 795 52.18 7.60 -18.87
C ALA A 795 52.86 6.54 -17.99
N THR A 796 52.17 5.44 -17.71
CA THR A 796 52.58 4.42 -16.74
C THR A 796 52.71 3.02 -17.38
N GLU A 797 53.46 2.14 -16.73
CA GLU A 797 53.57 0.71 -17.05
C GLU A 797 53.19 -0.14 -15.82
N LEU A 798 52.52 -1.26 -16.02
CA LEU A 798 52.17 -2.19 -14.94
C LEU A 798 53.43 -2.92 -14.45
N VAL A 799 53.62 -3.00 -13.13
CA VAL A 799 54.72 -3.75 -12.51
C VAL A 799 54.16 -4.97 -11.78
N LYS A 800 54.76 -6.14 -12.04
CA LYS A 800 54.29 -7.43 -11.53
C LYS A 800 54.51 -7.59 -10.02
N ASP A 801 55.69 -7.22 -9.52
CA ASP A 801 56.10 -7.49 -8.15
C ASP A 801 56.62 -6.23 -7.42
N PRO A 802 56.32 -6.07 -6.12
CA PRO A 802 56.67 -4.87 -5.34
C PRO A 802 58.18 -4.71 -5.09
N GLN A 803 58.99 -5.76 -5.21
CA GLN A 803 60.45 -5.70 -4.95
C GLN A 803 61.27 -4.97 -6.02
N GLY A 804 60.68 -4.69 -7.18
CA GLY A 804 61.40 -4.14 -8.33
C GLY A 804 62.43 -5.12 -8.94
N PRO A 805 63.16 -4.70 -9.98
CA PRO A 805 64.13 -5.57 -10.67
C PRO A 805 65.40 -5.84 -9.84
N TYR A 806 66.02 -7.00 -10.07
CA TYR A 806 67.32 -7.37 -9.47
C TYR A 806 68.46 -6.49 -9.99
N VAL A 807 69.25 -5.93 -9.08
CA VAL A 807 70.44 -5.13 -9.41
C VAL A 807 71.70 -5.85 -8.93
N ARG A 808 72.64 -6.14 -9.84
CA ARG A 808 73.92 -6.81 -9.52
C ARG A 808 74.78 -5.96 -8.58
N ASP A 809 75.42 -6.61 -7.61
CA ASP A 809 76.42 -6.06 -6.67
C ASP A 809 77.62 -7.03 -6.65
N GLY A 810 78.56 -6.86 -5.73
CA GLY A 810 79.67 -7.79 -5.51
C GLY A 810 80.51 -7.49 -4.27
N ARG A 811 80.10 -6.50 -3.46
CA ARG A 811 80.83 -6.03 -2.29
C ARG A 811 80.68 -7.00 -1.10
N TYR A 812 81.62 -6.92 -0.17
CA TYR A 812 81.57 -7.64 1.09
C TYR A 812 80.85 -6.82 2.16
N VAL A 813 80.10 -7.49 3.02
CA VAL A 813 79.33 -6.88 4.09
C VAL A 813 79.45 -7.71 5.37
N THR A 814 79.60 -7.03 6.50
CA THR A 814 79.59 -7.65 7.84
C THR A 814 78.30 -7.25 8.54
N ILE A 815 77.57 -8.24 9.08
CA ILE A 815 76.37 -7.97 9.85
C ILE A 815 76.78 -7.33 11.18
N ASN A 816 76.34 -6.10 11.44
CA ASN A 816 76.79 -5.32 12.60
C ASN A 816 75.65 -4.78 13.47
N ARG A 817 74.40 -5.15 13.15
CA ARG A 817 73.22 -4.82 13.96
C ARG A 817 72.37 -6.07 14.18
N THR A 818 71.87 -6.21 15.40
CA THR A 818 70.85 -7.18 15.83
C THR A 818 69.45 -6.68 15.48
N GLY A 819 68.42 -7.54 15.60
CA GLY A 819 67.01 -7.16 15.45
C GLY A 819 66.48 -7.04 14.01
N TYR A 820 67.26 -7.48 13.02
CA TYR A 820 66.82 -7.61 11.63
C TYR A 820 66.68 -9.08 11.24
N SER A 821 65.76 -9.37 10.33
CA SER A 821 65.63 -10.69 9.71
C SER A 821 66.36 -10.76 8.37
N THR A 822 66.78 -11.98 8.02
CA THR A 822 67.12 -12.37 6.66
C THR A 822 65.92 -13.13 6.08
N TRP A 823 65.53 -12.82 4.86
CA TRP A 823 64.30 -13.33 4.25
C TRP A 823 64.59 -14.32 3.12
N SER A 824 63.76 -15.36 3.01
CA SER A 824 63.85 -16.35 1.93
C SER A 824 63.19 -15.86 0.62
N ASN A 825 62.25 -14.92 0.71
CA ASN A 825 61.52 -14.32 -0.40
C ASN A 825 61.02 -12.92 0.02
N PHE A 826 60.33 -12.22 -0.88
CA PHE A 826 59.71 -10.92 -0.60
C PHE A 826 58.27 -11.02 -0.05
N ASP A 827 57.82 -12.24 0.27
CA ASP A 827 56.61 -12.52 1.07
C ASP A 827 56.93 -12.57 2.58
N TRP A 828 58.11 -12.09 2.96
CA TRP A 828 58.57 -12.01 4.35
C TRP A 828 58.63 -13.36 5.06
N GLN A 829 58.97 -14.44 4.34
CA GLN A 829 59.29 -15.71 4.99
C GLN A 829 60.69 -15.63 5.63
N GLU A 830 60.75 -15.59 6.96
CA GLU A 830 62.02 -15.49 7.69
C GLU A 830 62.89 -16.73 7.45
N ARG A 831 64.18 -16.50 7.17
CA ARG A 831 65.20 -17.54 7.01
C ARG A 831 66.06 -17.69 8.24
N ASN A 832 66.50 -16.56 8.80
CA ASN A 832 67.30 -16.44 10.01
C ASN A 832 67.16 -15.02 10.57
N THR A 833 67.47 -14.84 11.84
CA THR A 833 67.68 -13.53 12.47
C THR A 833 69.16 -13.12 12.40
N THR A 834 69.40 -11.82 12.23
CA THR A 834 70.76 -11.24 12.33
C THR A 834 71.39 -11.42 13.70
N ASP A 835 70.61 -11.67 14.76
CA ASP A 835 71.11 -11.90 16.13
C ASP A 835 72.13 -13.03 16.19
N LYS A 836 71.92 -14.09 15.40
CA LYS A 836 72.81 -15.25 15.31
C LYS A 836 73.97 -15.06 14.33
N LEU A 837 73.95 -13.99 13.55
CA LEU A 837 74.87 -13.74 12.44
C LEU A 837 75.73 -12.49 12.64
N VAL A 838 75.51 -11.74 13.72
CA VAL A 838 76.30 -10.54 14.03
C VAL A 838 77.79 -10.87 14.07
N GLY A 839 78.58 -9.99 13.44
CA GLY A 839 80.01 -10.13 13.27
C GLY A 839 80.40 -10.94 12.04
N GLN A 840 79.53 -11.77 11.46
CA GLN A 840 79.88 -12.59 10.30
C GLN A 840 79.91 -11.76 9.01
N THR A 841 80.82 -12.13 8.10
CA THR A 841 81.02 -11.46 6.82
C THR A 841 80.49 -12.30 5.67
N TYR A 842 79.81 -11.65 4.74
CA TYR A 842 79.17 -12.22 3.56
C TYR A 842 79.52 -11.40 2.31
N GLN A 843 79.34 -11.99 1.13
CA GLN A 843 79.32 -11.28 -0.15
C GLN A 843 77.87 -10.96 -0.54
N ALA A 844 77.57 -9.69 -0.83
CA ALA A 844 76.30 -9.27 -1.40
C ALA A 844 76.38 -9.37 -2.93
N LYS A 845 75.75 -10.39 -3.54
CA LYS A 845 75.82 -10.57 -5.01
C LYS A 845 74.86 -9.65 -5.78
N GLY A 846 73.83 -9.13 -5.11
CA GLY A 846 72.88 -8.18 -5.69
C GLY A 846 71.91 -7.63 -4.67
N HIS A 847 71.05 -6.71 -5.10
CA HIS A 847 70.07 -6.05 -4.25
C HIS A 847 68.77 -5.70 -4.99
N TYR A 848 67.71 -5.49 -4.20
CA TYR A 848 66.38 -5.08 -4.66
C TYR A 848 65.96 -3.78 -3.97
N LYS A 849 65.33 -2.86 -4.72
CA LYS A 849 64.69 -1.66 -4.19
C LYS A 849 63.20 -1.92 -4.06
N HIS A 850 62.78 -2.34 -2.88
CA HIS A 850 61.40 -2.74 -2.65
C HIS A 850 60.47 -1.52 -2.56
N ALA A 851 59.21 -1.68 -2.96
CA ALA A 851 58.16 -0.66 -2.88
C ALA A 851 57.90 -0.16 -1.45
N ASN A 852 58.43 -0.84 -0.42
CA ASN A 852 58.38 -0.39 0.97
C ASN A 852 59.48 0.65 1.30
N GLY A 853 60.30 1.02 0.32
CA GLY A 853 61.39 1.99 0.46
C GLY A 853 62.71 1.42 0.97
N ALA A 854 62.76 0.16 1.40
CA ALA A 854 63.99 -0.47 1.86
C ALA A 854 64.78 -1.13 0.72
N THR A 855 66.11 -1.18 0.87
CA THR A 855 67.00 -1.95 0.00
C THR A 855 67.37 -3.26 0.67
N TYR A 856 67.12 -4.38 -0.01
CA TYR A 856 67.46 -5.71 0.48
C TYR A 856 68.62 -6.31 -0.30
N LEU A 857 69.67 -6.73 0.39
CA LEU A 857 70.89 -7.33 -0.17
C LEU A 857 70.81 -8.86 -0.13
N SER A 858 71.23 -9.54 -1.19
CA SER A 858 71.28 -11.00 -1.27
C SER A 858 72.64 -11.53 -0.79
N LEU A 859 72.68 -12.17 0.38
CA LEU A 859 73.91 -12.56 1.07
C LEU A 859 74.41 -13.97 0.72
N TYR A 860 75.73 -14.12 0.55
CA TYR A 860 76.41 -15.38 0.30
C TYR A 860 77.66 -15.54 1.19
N ASP A 861 77.93 -16.74 1.70
CA ASP A 861 79.15 -17.03 2.48
C ASP A 861 80.36 -17.38 1.60
N GLY A 862 81.49 -17.70 2.23
CA GLY A 862 82.76 -18.02 1.54
C GLY A 862 82.72 -19.30 0.70
N ASN A 863 81.75 -20.19 0.93
CA ASN A 863 81.51 -21.38 0.13
C ASN A 863 80.49 -21.12 -1.00
N GLY A 864 80.01 -19.88 -1.14
CA GLY A 864 78.99 -19.51 -2.09
C GLY A 864 77.58 -19.96 -1.71
N LYS A 865 77.33 -20.40 -0.47
CA LYS A 865 75.99 -20.75 0.01
C LYS A 865 75.19 -19.46 0.29
N TRP A 866 73.92 -19.47 -0.09
CA TRP A 866 73.01 -18.33 0.06
C TRP A 866 72.35 -18.27 1.44
N HIS A 867 72.32 -17.07 2.03
CA HIS A 867 71.87 -16.80 3.40
C HIS A 867 70.65 -15.88 3.50
N GLY A 868 69.99 -15.57 2.39
CA GLY A 868 68.76 -14.77 2.39
C GLY A 868 68.97 -13.31 2.00
N TYR A 869 67.86 -12.60 1.95
CA TYR A 869 67.81 -11.16 1.72
C TYR A 869 67.83 -10.41 3.05
N VAL A 870 68.82 -9.55 3.27
CA VAL A 870 68.91 -8.74 4.50
C VAL A 870 68.65 -7.27 4.18
N ASN A 871 68.02 -6.54 5.11
CA ASN A 871 67.93 -5.10 4.99
C ASN A 871 69.34 -4.47 4.99
N LYS A 872 69.64 -3.59 4.03
CA LYS A 872 70.93 -2.88 3.91
C LYS A 872 71.35 -2.18 5.21
N ASN A 873 70.40 -1.73 6.02
CA ASN A 873 70.67 -1.04 7.28
C ASN A 873 71.20 -1.96 8.39
N ALA A 874 71.13 -3.29 8.23
CA ALA A 874 71.63 -4.27 9.19
C ALA A 874 73.14 -4.57 9.05
N VAL A 875 73.76 -4.08 7.97
CA VAL A 875 75.13 -4.43 7.61
C VAL A 875 76.04 -3.22 7.48
N LYS A 876 77.33 -3.47 7.67
CA LYS A 876 78.42 -2.53 7.37
C LYS A 876 79.21 -3.07 6.18
N PHE A 877 79.45 -2.24 5.17
CA PHE A 877 80.28 -2.62 4.03
C PHE A 877 81.74 -2.80 4.47
N ALA A 878 82.39 -3.81 3.89
CA ALA A 878 83.78 -4.16 4.13
C ALA A 878 84.58 -4.03 2.84
N ASP A 879 85.86 -3.65 2.98
CA ASP A 879 86.76 -3.43 1.85
C ASP A 879 87.24 -4.73 1.19
N GLY A 880 86.99 -5.90 1.83
CA GLY A 880 87.43 -7.20 1.33
C GLY A 880 86.92 -8.39 2.15
N PRO A 881 87.35 -9.62 1.80
CA PRO A 881 86.87 -10.87 2.40
C PRO A 881 87.18 -11.02 3.89
N GLN A 882 88.12 -10.22 4.42
CA GLN A 882 88.42 -10.16 5.85
C GLN A 882 87.28 -9.61 6.71
N GLY A 883 86.29 -8.96 6.11
CA GLY A 883 85.21 -8.31 6.85
C GLY A 883 85.57 -6.94 7.37
N ALA A 884 84.57 -6.28 7.96
CA ALA A 884 84.73 -4.96 8.54
C ALA A 884 85.58 -5.03 9.82
N TYR A 885 86.41 -4.01 10.06
CA TYR A 885 87.17 -3.86 11.30
C TYR A 885 86.24 -3.78 12.51
N ILE A 886 86.49 -4.63 13.50
CA ILE A 886 85.81 -4.62 14.81
C ILE A 886 86.84 -4.20 15.86
N THR A 887 86.58 -3.11 16.57
CA THR A 887 87.42 -2.68 17.69
C THR A 887 87.46 -3.75 18.78
N ASP A 888 88.66 -4.06 19.25
CA ASP A 888 88.92 -5.02 20.31
C ASP A 888 89.94 -4.40 21.28
N GLY A 889 89.86 -4.73 22.56
CA GLY A 889 90.77 -4.20 23.59
C GLY A 889 91.41 -5.29 24.43
N SER A 890 91.18 -6.56 24.06
CA SER A 890 91.61 -7.71 24.83
C SER A 890 93.13 -7.87 24.82
N TYR A 891 93.64 -8.46 25.89
CA TYR A 891 95.03 -8.91 25.96
C TYR A 891 95.06 -10.40 25.64
N VAL A 892 95.87 -10.79 24.68
CA VAL A 892 95.93 -12.16 24.18
C VAL A 892 97.34 -12.71 24.30
N THR A 893 97.47 -13.90 24.89
CA THR A 893 98.74 -14.62 25.03
C THR A 893 98.81 -15.73 24.00
N ILE A 894 99.89 -15.78 23.23
CA ILE A 894 100.10 -16.84 22.23
C ILE A 894 100.36 -18.16 22.95
N SER A 895 99.55 -19.18 22.67
CA SER A 895 99.54 -20.44 23.42
C SER A 895 99.75 -21.69 22.55
N LYS A 896 99.81 -21.53 21.22
CA LYS A 896 100.05 -22.61 20.24
C LYS A 896 101.09 -22.17 19.22
N ASP A 897 101.98 -23.06 18.80
CA ASP A 897 103.17 -22.76 17.97
C ASP A 897 102.98 -22.97 16.47
N ASN A 898 101.89 -23.63 16.06
CA ASN A 898 101.62 -23.99 14.65
C ASN A 898 100.69 -23.01 13.92
N TYR A 899 100.87 -21.69 14.12
CA TYR A 899 100.08 -20.67 13.43
C TYR A 899 100.98 -19.60 12.81
N ASP A 900 100.64 -19.20 11.60
CA ASP A 900 101.25 -18.04 10.95
C ASP A 900 100.65 -16.74 11.48
N VAL A 901 101.52 -15.74 11.61
CA VAL A 901 101.14 -14.35 11.90
C VAL A 901 101.26 -13.58 10.59
N TRP A 902 100.13 -13.09 10.06
CA TRP A 902 100.00 -12.54 8.72
C TRP A 902 100.25 -11.03 8.68
N SER A 903 100.80 -10.53 7.56
CA SER A 903 100.97 -9.09 7.29
C SER A 903 99.77 -8.46 6.57
N ASN A 904 98.90 -9.27 5.97
CA ASN A 904 97.66 -8.86 5.33
C ASN A 904 96.74 -10.09 5.12
N PHE A 905 95.52 -9.87 4.64
CA PHE A 905 94.55 -10.93 4.35
C PHE A 905 94.71 -11.58 2.97
N ASN A 906 95.80 -11.26 2.24
CA ASN A 906 96.28 -12.04 1.09
C ASN A 906 97.27 -13.13 1.54
N TRP A 907 97.27 -13.49 2.81
CA TRP A 907 98.09 -14.56 3.41
C TRP A 907 99.60 -14.37 3.22
N LYS A 908 100.09 -13.13 3.23
CA LYS A 908 101.54 -12.86 3.26
C LYS A 908 102.05 -13.00 4.69
N ARG A 909 102.84 -14.03 4.98
CA ARG A 909 103.38 -14.31 6.33
C ARG A 909 104.35 -13.21 6.82
N ARG A 910 104.21 -12.81 8.08
CA ARG A 910 105.07 -11.83 8.79
C ARG A 910 105.94 -12.48 9.85
N ASN A 911 105.36 -13.39 10.65
CA ASN A 911 106.03 -14.11 11.73
C ASN A 911 105.35 -15.46 11.97
N THR A 912 105.83 -16.24 12.93
CA THR A 912 105.18 -17.49 13.38
C THR A 912 104.84 -17.41 14.86
N SER A 913 103.74 -18.04 15.26
CA SER A 913 103.32 -18.07 16.66
C SER A 913 104.36 -18.76 17.56
N LYS A 914 105.13 -19.71 17.02
CA LYS A 914 106.29 -20.31 17.70
C LYS A 914 107.31 -19.28 18.21
N LYS A 915 107.64 -18.27 17.41
CA LYS A 915 108.62 -17.22 17.80
C LYS A 915 108.08 -16.28 18.87
N LEU A 916 106.76 -16.15 18.95
CA LEU A 916 106.07 -15.26 19.87
C LEU A 916 105.40 -16.04 21.02
N MET A 917 105.76 -17.31 21.19
CA MET A 917 105.12 -18.21 22.14
C MET A 917 105.15 -17.64 23.56
N ASN A 918 104.04 -17.78 24.27
CA ASN A 918 103.80 -17.30 25.62
C ASN A 918 103.89 -15.77 25.79
N GLN A 919 104.11 -14.98 24.74
CA GLN A 919 104.09 -13.52 24.84
C GLN A 919 102.66 -13.00 24.81
N THR A 920 102.41 -11.91 25.53
CA THR A 920 101.10 -11.25 25.61
C THR A 920 101.10 -9.98 24.76
N PHE A 921 100.07 -9.84 23.93
CA PHE A 921 99.84 -8.71 23.04
C PHE A 921 98.49 -8.07 23.34
N GLN A 922 98.33 -6.80 22.98
CA GLN A 922 97.02 -6.16 22.94
C GLN A 922 96.42 -6.36 21.54
N ALA A 923 95.23 -6.96 21.46
CA ALA A 923 94.47 -7.05 20.23
C ALA A 923 93.65 -5.76 20.08
N LYS A 924 94.12 -4.77 19.29
CA LYS A 924 93.38 -3.50 19.11
C LYS A 924 92.15 -3.61 18.22
N GLY A 925 92.08 -4.69 17.45
CA GLY A 925 90.95 -4.98 16.58
C GLY A 925 90.95 -6.43 16.17
N ARG A 926 89.79 -6.89 15.71
CA ARG A 926 89.60 -8.22 15.14
C ARG A 926 88.79 -8.15 13.86
N TYR A 927 88.97 -9.17 13.04
CA TYR A 927 88.31 -9.34 11.75
C TYR A 927 87.65 -10.71 11.72
N GLN A 928 86.41 -10.75 11.26
CA GLN A 928 85.66 -11.98 11.03
C GLN A 928 85.69 -12.26 9.53
N HIS A 929 86.64 -13.08 9.12
CA HIS A 929 86.87 -13.35 7.71
C HIS A 929 85.73 -14.20 7.15
N ILE A 930 85.41 -14.04 5.86
CA ILE A 930 84.35 -14.78 5.16
C ILE A 930 84.57 -16.31 5.16
N ASN A 931 85.76 -16.78 5.58
CA ASN A 931 86.08 -18.21 5.72
C ASN A 931 85.67 -18.77 7.10
N GLY A 932 85.05 -17.94 7.96
CA GLY A 932 84.60 -18.32 9.29
C GLY A 932 85.64 -18.15 10.40
N ALA A 933 86.88 -17.80 10.09
CA ALA A 933 87.92 -17.60 11.10
C ALA A 933 87.99 -16.15 11.60
N THR A 934 88.21 -16.00 12.91
CA THR A 934 88.51 -14.71 13.54
C THR A 934 90.01 -14.47 13.56
N TYR A 935 90.43 -13.26 13.17
CA TYR A 935 91.82 -12.83 13.24
C TYR A 935 91.99 -11.59 14.12
N TYR A 936 92.90 -11.64 15.09
CA TYR A 936 93.27 -10.51 15.94
C TYR A 936 94.42 -9.71 15.34
N SER A 937 94.33 -8.38 15.40
CA SER A 937 95.40 -7.45 15.06
C SER A 937 96.26 -7.19 16.29
N LEU A 938 97.44 -7.81 16.35
CA LEU A 938 98.29 -7.82 17.53
C LEU A 938 99.21 -6.60 17.63
N TYR A 939 99.30 -6.01 18.82
CA TYR A 939 100.22 -4.94 19.16
C TYR A 939 101.04 -5.29 20.40
N ASN A 940 102.34 -4.99 20.38
CA ASN A 940 103.20 -5.13 21.56
C ASN A 940 103.09 -3.91 22.49
N ASN A 941 103.78 -3.94 23.63
CA ASN A 941 103.77 -2.87 24.64
C ASN A 941 104.35 -1.51 24.22
N LYS A 942 105.05 -1.46 23.09
CA LYS A 942 105.47 -0.21 22.45
C LYS A 942 104.41 0.36 21.51
N GLY A 943 103.27 -0.32 21.38
CA GLY A 943 102.22 0.01 20.43
C GLY A 943 102.58 -0.36 18.99
N GLU A 944 103.60 -1.19 18.77
CA GLU A 944 104.03 -1.61 17.44
C GLU A 944 103.20 -2.81 16.97
N TRP A 945 102.72 -2.75 15.73
CA TRP A 945 101.92 -3.80 15.13
C TRP A 945 102.73 -5.04 14.74
N GLN A 946 102.28 -6.21 15.19
CA GLN A 946 102.99 -7.47 15.05
C GLN A 946 102.41 -8.38 13.96
N GLY A 947 101.18 -8.14 13.53
CA GLY A 947 100.50 -8.92 12.49
C GLY A 947 99.10 -9.36 12.89
N TYR A 948 98.43 -10.03 11.96
CA TYR A 948 97.15 -10.68 12.20
C TYR A 948 97.35 -12.15 12.58
N ILE A 949 96.79 -12.60 13.69
CA ILE A 949 96.85 -14.01 14.10
C ILE A 949 95.45 -14.60 14.19
N ASN A 950 95.31 -15.88 13.85
CA ASN A 950 94.06 -16.60 14.06
C ASN A 950 93.76 -16.69 15.56
N ALA A 951 92.51 -16.43 15.96
CA ALA A 951 92.07 -16.45 17.35
C ALA A 951 92.32 -17.80 18.04
N ASN A 952 92.31 -18.91 17.31
CA ASN A 952 92.57 -20.26 17.85
C ASN A 952 94.02 -20.45 18.33
N ALA A 953 94.95 -19.58 17.96
CA ALA A 953 96.36 -19.61 18.35
C ALA A 953 96.62 -18.99 19.73
N VAL A 954 95.67 -18.21 20.25
CA VAL A 954 95.84 -17.38 21.44
C VAL A 954 94.85 -17.76 22.54
N LYS A 955 95.21 -17.45 23.79
CA LYS A 955 94.29 -17.41 24.91
C LYS A 955 94.06 -15.96 25.29
N VAL A 956 92.79 -15.55 25.44
CA VAL A 956 92.45 -14.24 25.98
C VAL A 956 92.77 -14.25 27.48
N GLY A 957 93.58 -13.30 27.93
CA GLY A 957 93.86 -13.11 29.36
C GLY A 957 92.86 -12.13 29.99
N ASP A 958 92.69 -12.24 31.30
CA ASP A 958 91.77 -11.39 32.08
C ASP A 958 92.22 -9.91 32.15
N GLY A 959 93.39 -9.58 31.61
CA GLY A 959 93.97 -8.24 31.63
C GLY A 959 95.40 -8.21 31.11
N ALA A 960 96.10 -7.10 31.36
CA ALA A 960 97.45 -6.86 30.86
C ALA A 960 98.48 -7.89 31.35
N GLN A 961 98.19 -8.65 32.42
CA GLN A 961 99.01 -9.75 32.89
C GLN A 961 99.14 -10.93 31.92
N GLY A 962 98.26 -11.02 30.93
CA GLY A 962 98.19 -12.16 30.02
C GLY A 962 97.46 -13.37 30.63
N ALA A 963 97.29 -14.41 29.82
CA ALA A 963 96.65 -15.64 30.25
C ALA A 963 97.56 -16.44 31.21
N TYR A 964 96.94 -17.16 32.15
CA TYR A 964 97.64 -18.08 33.05
C TYR A 964 98.39 -19.17 32.28
N ILE A 965 99.68 -19.32 32.59
CA ILE A 965 100.53 -20.41 32.10
C ILE A 965 100.89 -21.30 33.30
N ASN A 966 100.56 -22.58 33.22
CA ASN A 966 100.97 -23.54 34.25
C ASN A 966 102.50 -23.64 34.29
N TYR A 967 103.11 -23.43 35.46
CA TYR A 967 104.57 -23.44 35.62
C TYR A 967 105.03 -24.55 36.57
N GLY A 968 104.43 -24.63 37.77
CA GLY A 968 104.59 -25.75 38.70
C GLY A 968 106.00 -26.01 39.24
N LYS A 969 106.92 -25.02 39.26
CA LYS A 969 108.30 -25.21 39.75
C LYS A 969 108.52 -24.61 41.12
N LYS A 970 109.47 -25.15 41.89
CA LYS A 970 109.98 -24.50 43.11
C LYS A 970 110.88 -23.33 42.73
N VAL A 971 110.75 -22.21 43.43
CA VAL A 971 111.53 -20.99 43.24
C VAL A 971 111.93 -20.44 44.61
N THR A 972 113.15 -19.93 44.74
CA THR A 972 113.65 -19.36 45.99
C THR A 972 113.84 -17.86 45.85
N ILE A 973 113.36 -17.07 46.81
CA ILE A 973 113.55 -15.61 46.81
C ILE A 973 115.03 -15.28 46.99
N ALA A 974 115.63 -14.70 45.96
CA ALA A 974 117.07 -14.48 45.85
C ALA A 974 117.48 -13.00 45.80
N LYS A 975 116.52 -12.07 45.63
CA LYS A 975 116.79 -10.63 45.58
C LYS A 975 115.82 -9.83 46.43
N LYS A 976 116.38 -8.85 47.16
CA LYS A 976 115.69 -7.83 47.93
C LYS A 976 115.10 -6.73 47.04
N GLY A 977 114.19 -5.93 47.59
CA GLY A 977 113.63 -4.75 46.92
C GLY A 977 112.48 -4.99 45.94
N TYR A 978 111.96 -6.21 45.84
CA TYR A 978 110.79 -6.51 44.99
C TYR A 978 109.53 -6.64 45.85
N SER A 979 108.39 -6.28 45.26
CA SER A 979 107.08 -6.49 45.86
C SER A 979 106.47 -7.82 45.38
N THR A 980 105.73 -8.47 46.27
CA THR A 980 104.74 -9.47 45.91
C THR A 980 103.39 -8.77 45.80
N TRP A 981 102.64 -9.04 44.74
CA TRP A 981 101.42 -8.31 44.42
C TRP A 981 100.18 -9.18 44.67
N ALA A 982 99.15 -8.60 45.28
CA ALA A 982 97.85 -9.25 45.48
C ALA A 982 97.04 -9.37 44.17
N ASN A 983 97.33 -8.54 43.18
CA ASN A 983 96.72 -8.56 41.86
C ASN A 983 97.59 -7.76 40.87
N PHE A 984 97.20 -7.78 39.59
CA PHE A 984 97.89 -7.03 38.54
C PHE A 984 97.41 -5.58 38.38
N GLY A 985 96.63 -5.09 39.35
CA GLY A 985 96.43 -3.66 39.61
C GLY A 985 97.49 -3.07 40.55
N TRP A 986 98.57 -3.82 40.82
CA TRP A 986 99.71 -3.40 41.64
C TRP A 986 99.36 -3.09 43.10
N LYS A 987 98.41 -3.83 43.68
CA LYS A 987 98.19 -3.81 45.13
C LYS A 987 99.27 -4.65 45.83
N GLU A 988 100.19 -4.02 46.56
CA GLU A 988 101.26 -4.72 47.28
C GLU A 988 100.70 -5.62 48.39
N MET A 989 101.24 -6.82 48.52
CA MET A 989 100.87 -7.80 49.53
C MET A 989 101.99 -7.97 50.57
N ASN A 990 103.23 -8.10 50.12
CA ASN A 990 104.42 -8.21 50.95
C ASN A 990 105.68 -7.81 50.16
N ARG A 991 106.83 -7.69 50.83
CA ARG A 991 108.13 -7.40 50.19
C ARG A 991 109.07 -8.58 50.27
N THR A 992 109.85 -8.81 49.22
CA THR A 992 110.83 -9.91 49.16
C THR A 992 111.91 -9.77 50.23
N ASP A 993 112.13 -8.56 50.75
CA ASP A 993 113.02 -8.28 51.88
C ASP A 993 112.71 -9.15 53.12
N LYS A 994 111.42 -9.46 53.35
CA LYS A 994 110.94 -10.26 54.49
C LYS A 994 110.91 -11.77 54.22
N MET A 995 111.14 -12.19 52.98
CA MET A 995 110.96 -13.57 52.51
C MET A 995 112.26 -14.12 51.91
N MET A 996 113.39 -13.49 52.20
CA MET A 996 114.69 -13.82 51.60
C MET A 996 115.12 -15.24 51.95
N GLY A 997 115.51 -16.02 50.94
CA GLY A 997 115.94 -17.41 51.11
C GLY A 997 114.80 -18.42 51.23
N GLU A 998 113.55 -17.98 51.38
CA GLU A 998 112.39 -18.87 51.41
C GLU A 998 112.10 -19.46 50.03
N THR A 999 111.67 -20.74 50.02
CA THR A 999 111.35 -21.48 48.81
C THR A 999 109.85 -21.71 48.68
N PHE A 1000 109.29 -21.29 47.55
CA PHE A 1000 107.87 -21.39 47.21
C PHE A 1000 107.67 -22.28 45.99
N THR A 1001 106.48 -22.84 45.83
CA THR A 1001 106.01 -23.40 44.56
C THR A 1001 105.37 -22.30 43.72
N ALA A 1002 106.01 -21.92 42.62
CA ALA A 1002 105.45 -21.04 41.61
C ALA A 1002 104.45 -21.84 40.73
N ARG A 1003 103.16 -21.77 41.06
CA ARG A 1003 102.13 -22.55 40.34
C ARG A 1003 101.83 -21.98 38.96
N GLY A 1004 101.71 -20.66 38.85
CA GLY A 1004 101.41 -19.95 37.61
C GLY A 1004 102.52 -19.02 37.17
N GLN A 1005 102.71 -18.91 35.86
CA GLN A 1005 103.49 -17.89 35.19
C GLN A 1005 102.55 -16.96 34.41
N TYR A 1006 102.79 -15.65 34.53
CA TYR A 1006 102.06 -14.61 33.83
C TYR A 1006 103.08 -13.75 33.09
N ASN A 1007 103.03 -13.77 31.77
CA ASN A 1007 103.88 -12.92 30.94
C ASN A 1007 103.12 -11.63 30.68
N HIS A 1008 103.36 -10.65 31.53
CA HIS A 1008 102.65 -9.40 31.50
C HIS A 1008 103.02 -8.64 30.23
N TYR A 1009 102.04 -7.95 29.65
CA TYR A 1009 102.18 -7.05 28.52
C TYR A 1009 103.33 -6.06 28.69
N ASN A 1010 103.63 -5.57 29.91
CA ASN A 1010 104.74 -4.66 30.16
C ASN A 1010 106.14 -5.28 29.91
N GLY A 1011 106.23 -6.57 29.58
CA GLY A 1011 107.46 -7.30 29.30
C GLY A 1011 108.02 -8.06 30.50
N SER A 1012 107.44 -7.89 31.69
CA SER A 1012 107.84 -8.62 32.90
C SER A 1012 107.10 -9.95 33.04
N THR A 1013 107.79 -10.95 33.57
CA THR A 1013 107.19 -12.22 33.97
C THR A 1013 106.93 -12.23 35.47
N TYR A 1014 105.74 -12.65 35.88
CA TYR A 1014 105.38 -12.81 37.28
C TYR A 1014 105.02 -14.27 37.59
N TYR A 1015 105.37 -14.73 38.78
CA TYR A 1015 105.03 -16.05 39.29
C TYR A 1015 104.06 -15.96 40.46
N SER A 1016 103.03 -16.81 40.50
CA SER A 1016 102.17 -16.94 41.68
C SER A 1016 102.79 -17.88 42.71
N LEU A 1017 103.17 -17.35 43.87
CA LEU A 1017 103.89 -18.08 44.90
C LEU A 1017 102.96 -18.76 45.88
N PHE A 1018 103.26 -20.02 46.20
CA PHE A 1018 102.57 -20.80 47.22
C PHE A 1018 103.60 -21.48 48.12
N ASP A 1019 103.40 -21.47 49.44
CA ASP A 1019 104.28 -22.19 50.36
C ASP A 1019 104.03 -23.71 50.36
N ALA A 1020 104.70 -24.44 51.25
CA ALA A 1020 104.58 -25.89 51.37
C ALA A 1020 103.16 -26.34 51.78
N ASP A 1021 102.44 -25.52 52.54
CA ASP A 1021 101.05 -25.78 52.96
C ASP A 1021 100.03 -25.39 51.87
N GLY A 1022 100.51 -24.84 50.76
CA GLY A 1022 99.68 -24.40 49.65
C GLY A 1022 98.99 -23.07 49.89
N LYS A 1023 99.41 -22.28 50.89
CA LYS A 1023 98.94 -20.90 51.10
C LYS A 1023 99.60 -19.97 50.08
N TRP A 1024 98.81 -19.05 49.54
CA TRP A 1024 99.24 -18.12 48.49
C TRP A 1024 99.89 -16.86 49.05
N HIS A 1025 100.98 -16.42 48.43
CA HIS A 1025 101.83 -15.30 48.88
C HIS A 1025 101.99 -14.17 47.86
N GLY A 1026 101.08 -14.08 46.89
CA GLY A 1026 101.13 -13.02 45.89
C GLY A 1026 101.85 -13.41 44.59
N TYR A 1027 101.83 -12.47 43.65
CA TYR A 1027 102.58 -12.53 42.39
C TYR A 1027 103.92 -11.83 42.55
N VAL A 1028 105.03 -12.54 42.34
CA VAL A 1028 106.39 -11.94 42.40
C VAL A 1028 106.98 -11.81 41.00
N ASN A 1029 107.77 -10.77 40.76
CA ASN A 1029 108.54 -10.68 39.52
C ASN A 1029 109.57 -11.83 39.45
N LYS A 1030 109.66 -12.51 38.30
CA LYS A 1030 110.59 -13.62 38.05
C LYS A 1030 112.02 -13.28 38.43
N ASN A 1031 112.46 -12.03 38.24
CA ASN A 1031 113.83 -11.62 38.53
C ASN A 1031 114.17 -11.57 40.02
N ALA A 1032 113.16 -11.63 40.90
CA ALA A 1032 113.34 -11.67 42.35
C ALA A 1032 113.68 -13.08 42.87
N VAL A 1033 113.44 -14.11 42.07
CA VAL A 1033 113.65 -15.51 42.44
C VAL A 1033 114.74 -16.17 41.59
N LYS A 1034 115.32 -17.26 42.10
CA LYS A 1034 116.21 -18.15 41.34
C LYS A 1034 115.66 -19.58 41.29
#